data_AF-A0A1M8A1X8-F1
#
_entry.id   AF-A0A1M8A1X8-F1
#
_cell.length_a   1.000
_cell.length_b   1.000
_cell.length_c   1.000
_cell.angle_alpha   90.00
_cell.angle_beta   90.00
_cell.angle_gamma   90.00
#
_symmetry.space_group_name_H-M   'P 1'
#
loop_
_entity.id
_entity.type
_entity.pdbx_description
1 polymer ?
#
loop_
_entity_poly.entity_id
_entity_poly.type
_entity_poly.pdbx_seq_one_letter_code
_entity_poly.pdbx_strand_id
1 'polypeptide(L)'
;MARSSQSRPGMATHPASSARQAGKSALESVKEKQARLASSTDLNPMAELLEDARALHAQLPGAEDERALIKAVALAVRVVSQSFVALCDKNALQLEPIDEHGRVVVGEATDAASQVSRWLKQQWNAFVALLTEDLLFSDASSVRMVALEVCMSLQVAASESQHRCADAPTGRWSSTPFRALVRNLLWRDVHEDLMDAFAEGYLETYDDVRFFFCKEVSRCLRGITDLSTKNASVRSHTRLWLCRITAIPTEPSHLNNFLVPHLSKGPAKRKKQKGQAKPVLSEDGDSDDGEIPAAPWESDDEDPKENPTTDARKRGRTRSRHSGLLNALHSLGSQQQAFSAAWLSLLLPAYQTNSQGETGTLGGVLSLAETHDILVRLHSQILPHLTKPTMLHDFLVDCLDSKGTTALLALNGLFTLIVYHNLDYPAFYTRLYALLDASVMHTRYRSRFMRMLDTFLGSTHLPVAIVASFIKRASRLSLRATPAAIVEIVPFVWNLLKRHPGCMQMIHREWDGDHLALGPSGVQDGFNAHETNPLHTGALESSLWELASFGAYRLSQSSQQGATVASGGDTHYLGSVSTFASVLAEPFTQQQYMLEDFLDSTYSTMFETETKKTLQRRERAKKPVAPPPVAPLDITLSVPALLADKSGNMETAVRRETRKRLRLYAFPCEASPAGDTPLDESRRAMPVDDCAKLWDL
;
A
#
# COMPACT_ATOMS: atom_id res chain seq x y z
N MET A 1 72.08 -27.09 15.89
CA MET A 1 73.02 -28.07 15.31
C MET A 1 73.26 -29.18 16.32
N ALA A 2 72.63 -30.33 16.13
CA ALA A 2 73.12 -31.63 16.60
C ALA A 2 72.33 -32.68 15.79
N ARG A 3 73.00 -33.25 14.77
CA ARG A 3 72.48 -34.29 13.89
C ARG A 3 72.93 -35.64 14.43
N SER A 4 72.01 -36.58 14.56
CA SER A 4 72.24 -38.03 14.57
C SER A 4 70.88 -38.70 14.38
N SER A 5 70.69 -39.79 13.65
CA SER A 5 71.42 -40.54 12.63
C SER A 5 70.39 -41.58 12.18
N GLN A 6 70.24 -41.78 10.87
CA GLN A 6 69.40 -42.84 10.33
C GLN A 6 70.03 -44.22 10.61
N SER A 7 69.22 -45.19 11.04
CA SER A 7 69.44 -46.61 10.77
C SER A 7 68.10 -47.31 10.58
N ARG A 8 67.86 -47.82 9.35
CA ARG A 8 66.83 -48.82 9.04
C ARG A 8 67.14 -50.15 9.76
N PRO A 9 66.16 -51.03 10.02
CA PRO A 9 65.75 -52.02 9.01
C PRO A 9 64.24 -52.19 8.89
N GLY A 10 63.81 -52.77 7.76
CA GLY A 10 62.42 -53.00 7.42
C GLY A 10 61.80 -54.27 8.03
N MET A 11 60.46 -54.25 7.96
CA MET A 11 59.52 -55.36 7.87
C MET A 11 59.36 -56.31 9.06
N ALA A 12 58.33 -56.05 9.86
CA ALA A 12 57.36 -57.07 10.26
C ALA A 12 56.00 -56.40 10.52
N THR A 13 54.96 -57.07 10.04
CA THR A 13 53.55 -56.71 9.91
C THR A 13 52.83 -56.45 11.24
N HIS A 14 52.06 -55.35 11.31
CA HIS A 14 50.90 -55.22 12.20
C HIS A 14 49.68 -54.69 11.43
N PRO A 15 48.47 -55.18 11.73
CA PRO A 15 47.34 -55.15 10.82
C PRO A 15 46.63 -53.80 10.80
N ALA A 16 46.17 -53.46 9.60
CA ALA A 16 45.37 -52.31 9.28
C ALA A 16 44.02 -52.29 10.04
N SER A 17 43.87 -51.38 11.00
CA SER A 17 42.54 -51.00 11.52
C SER A 17 42.25 -49.49 11.44
N SER A 18 43.18 -48.67 10.93
CA SER A 18 43.04 -47.20 10.90
C SER A 18 42.71 -46.62 9.50
N ALA A 19 42.39 -47.45 8.50
CA ALA A 19 42.29 -47.02 7.10
C ALA A 19 40.93 -47.33 6.42
N ARG A 20 39.82 -47.36 7.18
CA ARG A 20 38.48 -47.70 6.64
C ARG A 20 37.41 -46.60 6.73
N GLN A 21 37.78 -45.37 7.12
CA GLN A 21 36.83 -44.23 7.26
C GLN A 21 37.08 -43.08 6.27
N ALA A 22 37.76 -43.33 5.15
CA ALA A 22 37.83 -42.38 4.04
C ALA A 22 36.81 -42.78 2.97
N GLY A 23 35.68 -42.06 2.90
CA GLY A 23 34.73 -42.15 1.77
C GLY A 23 33.35 -42.75 2.06
N LYS A 24 32.68 -42.39 3.16
CA LYS A 24 31.21 -42.51 3.22
C LYS A 24 30.62 -41.14 2.87
N SER A 25 29.66 -41.10 1.95
CA SER A 25 28.96 -39.86 1.64
C SER A 25 28.19 -39.39 2.88
N ALA A 26 28.15 -38.07 3.14
CA ALA A 26 27.46 -37.52 4.32
C ALA A 26 26.01 -38.03 4.43
N LEU A 27 25.34 -38.22 3.30
CA LEU A 27 23.99 -38.76 3.20
C LEU A 27 23.87 -40.21 3.71
N GLU A 28 24.86 -41.06 3.43
CA GLU A 28 24.87 -42.45 3.91
C GLU A 28 25.08 -42.52 5.43
N SER A 29 25.89 -41.62 5.99
CA SER A 29 26.10 -41.53 7.43
C SER A 29 24.80 -41.18 8.17
N VAL A 30 24.07 -40.18 7.68
CA VAL A 30 22.77 -39.78 8.27
C VAL A 30 21.76 -40.92 8.17
N LYS A 31 21.71 -41.64 7.04
CA LYS A 31 20.82 -42.81 6.88
C LYS A 31 21.16 -43.96 7.83
N GLU A 32 22.45 -44.21 8.08
CA GLU A 32 22.87 -45.23 9.03
C GLU A 32 22.43 -44.87 10.45
N LYS A 33 22.59 -43.61 10.86
CA LYS A 33 22.13 -43.11 12.16
C LYS A 33 20.60 -43.14 12.29
N GLN A 34 19.86 -42.83 11.22
CA GLN A 34 18.41 -43.02 11.16
C GLN A 34 18.01 -44.48 11.40
N ALA A 35 18.70 -45.44 10.76
CA ALA A 35 18.42 -46.87 10.93
C ALA A 35 18.69 -47.33 12.38
N ARG A 36 19.73 -46.78 13.03
CA ARG A 36 20.02 -47.05 14.45
C ARG A 36 18.96 -46.48 15.39
N LEU A 37 18.46 -45.28 15.12
CA LEU A 37 17.38 -44.68 15.90
C LEU A 37 16.06 -45.48 15.77
N ALA A 38 15.82 -46.11 14.62
CA ALA A 38 14.65 -46.95 14.41
C ALA A 38 14.77 -48.34 15.07
N SER A 39 15.99 -48.86 15.23
CA SER A 39 16.24 -50.22 15.75
C SER A 39 16.52 -50.28 17.25
N SER A 40 16.96 -49.17 17.86
CA SER A 40 17.35 -49.11 19.27
C SER A 40 16.44 -48.17 20.08
N THR A 41 16.38 -48.41 21.39
CA THR A 41 15.72 -47.51 22.36
C THR A 41 16.61 -46.35 22.81
N ASP A 42 17.83 -46.29 22.28
CA ASP A 42 18.83 -45.31 22.69
C ASP A 42 18.56 -43.95 22.02
N LEU A 43 18.52 -42.89 22.82
CA LEU A 43 18.25 -41.52 22.34
C LEU A 43 19.51 -40.79 21.86
N ASN A 44 20.70 -41.35 22.11
CA ASN A 44 21.99 -40.77 21.73
C ASN A 44 22.13 -40.45 20.23
N PRO A 45 21.64 -41.30 19.29
CA PRO A 45 21.70 -40.98 17.86
C PRO A 45 20.98 -39.67 17.49
N MET A 46 20.00 -39.22 18.27
CA MET A 46 19.31 -37.95 18.04
C MET A 46 20.23 -36.75 18.29
N ALA A 47 21.05 -36.79 19.36
CA ALA A 47 22.01 -35.73 19.65
C ALA A 47 23.16 -35.73 18.64
N GLU A 48 23.64 -36.92 18.24
CA GLU A 48 24.63 -37.04 17.15
C GLU A 48 24.11 -36.47 15.83
N LEU A 49 22.85 -36.73 15.48
CA LEU A 49 22.24 -36.17 14.27
C LEU A 49 22.07 -34.65 14.33
N LEU A 50 21.88 -34.09 15.53
CA LEU A 50 21.81 -32.64 15.74
C LEU A 50 23.18 -32.00 15.55
N GLU A 51 24.24 -32.60 16.11
CA GLU A 51 25.62 -32.14 15.89
C GLU A 51 26.04 -32.28 14.43
N ASP A 52 25.70 -33.40 13.78
CA ASP A 52 25.92 -33.59 12.35
C ASP A 52 25.19 -32.52 11.53
N ALA A 53 23.94 -32.19 11.86
CA ALA A 53 23.18 -31.16 11.14
C ALA A 53 23.84 -29.78 11.24
N ARG A 54 24.41 -29.42 12.40
CA ARG A 54 25.20 -28.18 12.56
C ARG A 54 26.47 -28.22 11.73
N ALA A 55 27.22 -29.31 11.82
CA ALA A 55 28.49 -29.47 11.12
C ALA A 55 28.30 -29.44 9.59
N LEU A 56 27.26 -30.10 9.09
CA LEU A 56 26.93 -30.13 7.67
C LEU A 56 26.43 -28.77 7.17
N HIS A 57 25.64 -28.03 7.97
CA HIS A 57 25.24 -26.66 7.63
C HIS A 57 26.47 -25.73 7.54
N ALA A 58 27.38 -25.80 8.51
CA ALA A 58 28.61 -25.00 8.50
C ALA A 58 29.51 -25.26 7.27
N GLN A 59 29.38 -26.41 6.62
CA GLN A 59 30.13 -26.78 5.41
C GLN A 59 29.43 -26.37 4.10
N LEU A 60 28.17 -25.90 4.14
CA LEU A 60 27.42 -25.49 2.95
C LEU A 60 28.09 -24.37 2.12
N PRO A 61 28.64 -23.28 2.68
CA PRO A 61 29.13 -22.14 1.88
C PRO A 61 30.46 -22.38 1.14
N GLY A 62 30.95 -23.62 1.02
CA GLY A 62 32.23 -23.93 0.37
C GLY A 62 32.37 -25.35 -0.17
N ALA A 63 31.27 -26.07 -0.40
CA ALA A 63 31.31 -27.46 -0.79
C ALA A 63 31.20 -27.68 -2.31
N GLU A 64 31.95 -28.65 -2.84
CA GLU A 64 31.90 -29.05 -4.25
C GLU A 64 30.55 -29.72 -4.63
N ASP A 65 29.87 -30.37 -3.67
CA ASP A 65 28.60 -31.10 -3.84
C ASP A 65 27.44 -30.52 -3.00
N GLU A 66 27.13 -29.22 -3.16
CA GLU A 66 26.08 -28.51 -2.39
C GLU A 66 24.73 -29.26 -2.36
N ARG A 67 24.31 -29.84 -3.50
CA ARG A 67 23.01 -30.53 -3.62
C ARG A 67 22.93 -31.82 -2.78
N ALA A 68 24.05 -32.52 -2.59
CA ALA A 68 24.09 -33.72 -1.77
C ALA A 68 24.06 -33.37 -0.28
N LEU A 69 24.78 -32.31 0.10
CA LEU A 69 24.79 -31.79 1.47
C LEU A 69 23.44 -31.23 1.88
N ILE A 70 22.77 -30.45 1.02
CA ILE A 70 21.41 -29.96 1.26
C ILE A 70 20.45 -31.12 1.56
N LYS A 71 20.53 -32.20 0.78
CA LYS A 71 19.71 -33.41 1.01
C LYS A 71 20.05 -34.10 2.33
N ALA A 72 21.34 -34.16 2.69
CA ALA A 72 21.79 -34.75 3.95
C ALA A 72 21.31 -33.94 5.16
N VAL A 73 21.45 -32.60 5.11
CA VAL A 73 20.95 -31.67 6.13
C VAL A 73 19.43 -31.78 6.26
N ALA A 74 18.70 -31.69 5.16
CA ALA A 74 17.24 -31.80 5.17
C ALA A 74 16.76 -33.14 5.75
N LEU A 75 17.45 -34.24 5.44
CA LEU A 75 17.12 -35.55 5.98
C LEU A 75 17.43 -35.64 7.48
N ALA A 76 18.59 -35.16 7.93
CA ALA A 76 18.96 -35.14 9.35
C ALA A 76 17.95 -34.34 10.18
N VAL A 77 17.60 -33.14 9.73
CA VAL A 77 16.64 -32.25 10.41
C VAL A 77 15.25 -32.89 10.44
N ARG A 78 14.80 -33.50 9.34
CA ARG A 78 13.50 -34.21 9.31
C ARG A 78 13.48 -35.41 10.27
N VAL A 79 14.54 -36.20 10.33
CA VAL A 79 14.63 -37.35 11.25
C VAL A 79 14.57 -36.88 12.71
N VAL A 80 15.34 -35.84 13.07
CA VAL A 80 15.31 -35.26 14.42
C VAL A 80 13.93 -34.68 14.75
N SER A 81 13.27 -34.04 13.79
CA SER A 81 11.90 -33.55 13.98
C SER A 81 10.91 -34.69 14.25
N GLN A 82 10.99 -35.79 13.48
CA GLN A 82 10.11 -36.94 13.63
C GLN A 82 10.31 -37.62 14.98
N SER A 83 11.55 -37.71 15.49
CA SER A 83 11.79 -38.22 16.84
C SER A 83 11.19 -37.32 17.91
N PHE A 84 11.31 -36.00 17.78
CA PHE A 84 10.68 -35.08 18.73
C PHE A 84 9.15 -35.10 18.66
N VAL A 85 8.55 -35.21 17.48
CA VAL A 85 7.10 -35.39 17.30
C VAL A 85 6.65 -36.69 17.98
N ALA A 86 7.36 -37.81 17.75
CA ALA A 86 7.05 -39.09 18.39
C ALA A 86 7.21 -39.05 19.92
N LEU A 87 8.17 -38.28 20.45
CA LEU A 87 8.32 -38.06 21.89
C LEU A 87 7.20 -37.19 22.47
N CYS A 88 6.74 -36.19 21.73
CA CYS A 88 5.57 -35.37 22.09
C CYS A 88 4.29 -36.22 22.11
N ASP A 89 4.10 -37.10 21.13
CA ASP A 89 2.93 -37.99 21.08
C ASP A 89 2.87 -38.96 22.26
N LYS A 90 4.03 -39.41 22.74
CA LYS A 90 4.15 -40.26 23.93
C LYS A 90 4.08 -39.48 25.25
N ASN A 91 3.87 -38.15 25.22
CA ASN A 91 3.87 -37.25 26.37
C ASN A 91 5.14 -37.34 27.23
N ALA A 92 6.28 -37.70 26.65
CA ALA A 92 7.55 -37.85 27.36
C ALA A 92 8.25 -36.50 27.62
N LEU A 93 7.77 -35.42 27.00
CA LEU A 93 8.32 -34.07 27.03
C LEU A 93 7.32 -33.09 27.65
N GLN A 94 7.68 -32.51 28.79
CA GLN A 94 6.98 -31.36 29.36
C GLN A 94 7.71 -30.08 28.95
N LEU A 95 7.04 -29.22 28.19
CA LEU A 95 7.64 -28.02 27.58
C LEU A 95 7.41 -26.73 28.39
N GLU A 96 6.83 -26.82 29.60
CA GLU A 96 6.66 -25.69 30.52
C GLU A 96 7.60 -25.84 31.74
N PRO A 97 8.10 -24.72 32.33
CA PRO A 97 7.90 -23.31 31.95
C PRO A 97 8.85 -22.82 30.83
N ILE A 98 8.53 -21.68 30.22
CA ILE A 98 9.19 -21.13 29.02
C ILE A 98 9.71 -19.70 29.29
N ASP A 99 10.94 -19.42 28.89
CA ASP A 99 11.57 -18.10 29.00
C ASP A 99 10.96 -17.05 28.06
N GLU A 100 11.30 -15.77 28.29
CA GLU A 100 10.96 -14.66 27.39
C GLU A 100 11.45 -14.87 25.96
N HIS A 101 12.51 -15.66 25.80
CA HIS A 101 13.15 -15.98 24.52
C HIS A 101 12.47 -17.14 23.80
N GLY A 102 11.45 -17.76 24.39
CA GLY A 102 10.80 -18.95 23.83
C GLY A 102 11.68 -20.21 23.96
N ARG A 103 12.50 -20.29 25.01
CA ARG A 103 13.30 -21.48 25.35
C ARG A 103 12.68 -22.15 26.58
N VAL A 104 12.76 -23.48 26.67
CA VAL A 104 12.23 -24.22 27.82
C VAL A 104 13.19 -24.08 29.00
N VAL A 105 12.68 -23.68 30.16
CA VAL A 105 13.48 -23.51 31.40
C VAL A 105 13.92 -24.87 31.92
N VAL A 106 15.21 -24.96 32.26
CA VAL A 106 15.85 -26.20 32.71
C VAL A 106 16.11 -26.15 34.23
N GLY A 107 15.14 -26.58 35.05
CA GLY A 107 15.26 -26.63 36.52
C GLY A 107 16.15 -27.78 37.03
N GLU A 108 16.70 -27.70 38.25
CA GLU A 108 17.59 -28.72 38.89
C GLU A 108 17.01 -30.14 38.94
N ALA A 109 17.86 -31.17 38.73
CA ALA A 109 17.46 -32.59 38.66
C ALA A 109 18.23 -33.40 39.69
N THR A 110 17.49 -34.11 40.54
CA THR A 110 18.03 -34.97 41.59
C THR A 110 17.92 -36.46 41.24
N ASP A 111 16.93 -36.84 40.42
CA ASP A 111 16.63 -38.24 40.06
C ASP A 111 16.99 -38.57 38.60
N ALA A 112 17.26 -39.85 38.29
CA ALA A 112 17.67 -40.30 36.95
C ALA A 112 16.63 -39.95 35.87
N ALA A 113 15.34 -40.08 36.16
CA ALA A 113 14.27 -39.68 35.23
C ALA A 113 14.26 -38.16 34.99
N SER A 114 14.52 -37.37 36.03
CA SER A 114 14.62 -35.91 35.93
C SER A 114 15.88 -35.45 35.17
N GLN A 115 16.96 -36.21 35.22
CA GLN A 115 18.16 -35.98 34.40
C GLN A 115 17.90 -36.23 32.91
N VAL A 116 17.17 -37.30 32.56
CA VAL A 116 16.77 -37.56 31.18
C VAL A 116 15.81 -36.47 30.67
N SER A 117 14.84 -36.06 31.47
CA SER A 117 13.94 -34.95 31.13
C SER A 117 14.69 -33.62 30.92
N ARG A 118 15.66 -33.32 31.79
CA ARG A 118 16.57 -32.18 31.65
C ARG A 118 17.32 -32.21 30.32
N TRP A 119 17.94 -33.35 30.03
CA TRP A 119 18.71 -33.52 28.80
C TRP A 119 17.81 -33.38 27.57
N LEU A 120 16.61 -33.96 27.58
CA LEU A 120 15.63 -33.82 26.50
C LEU A 120 15.21 -32.36 26.27
N LYS A 121 14.98 -31.58 27.34
CA LYS A 121 14.71 -30.14 27.25
C LYS A 121 15.88 -29.36 26.64
N GLN A 122 17.11 -29.71 27.00
CA GLN A 122 18.31 -29.11 26.42
C GLN A 122 18.44 -29.44 24.92
N GLN A 123 18.20 -30.68 24.52
CA GLN A 123 18.21 -31.08 23.11
C GLN A 123 17.10 -30.40 22.31
N TRP A 124 15.90 -30.23 22.89
CA TRP A 124 14.83 -29.46 22.28
C TRP A 124 15.25 -28.00 22.04
N ASN A 125 15.76 -27.32 23.07
CA ASN A 125 16.24 -25.94 22.94
C ASN A 125 17.36 -25.82 21.90
N ALA A 126 18.30 -26.78 21.88
CA ALA A 126 19.38 -26.84 20.91
C ALA A 126 18.87 -27.01 19.48
N PHE A 127 17.81 -27.81 19.29
CA PHE A 127 17.20 -28.04 17.98
C PHE A 127 16.38 -26.84 17.50
N VAL A 128 15.59 -26.22 18.38
CA VAL A 128 14.83 -25.00 18.07
C VAL A 128 15.77 -23.84 17.74
N ALA A 129 16.87 -23.68 18.47
CA ALA A 129 17.90 -22.70 18.15
C ALA A 129 18.52 -22.97 16.77
N LEU A 130 18.90 -24.22 16.48
CA LEU A 130 19.44 -24.61 15.17
C LEU A 130 18.47 -24.30 14.02
N LEU A 131 17.18 -24.59 14.20
CA LEU A 131 16.15 -24.31 13.19
C LEU A 131 15.96 -22.80 12.97
N THR A 132 15.80 -22.05 14.06
CA THR A 132 15.35 -20.66 14.01
C THR A 132 16.50 -19.65 13.91
N GLU A 133 17.71 -19.97 14.38
CA GLU A 133 18.88 -19.09 14.33
C GLU A 133 19.79 -19.43 13.13
N ASP A 134 19.95 -20.71 12.77
CA ASP A 134 20.91 -21.10 11.72
C ASP A 134 20.24 -21.48 10.39
N LEU A 135 19.32 -22.44 10.38
CA LEU A 135 18.78 -23.01 9.14
C LEU A 135 17.79 -22.07 8.42
N LEU A 136 16.98 -21.32 9.18
CA LEU A 136 16.04 -20.35 8.61
C LEU A 136 16.74 -19.25 7.81
N PHE A 137 17.98 -18.93 8.16
CA PHE A 137 18.81 -17.89 7.55
C PHE A 137 19.95 -18.46 6.68
N SER A 138 19.85 -19.73 6.27
CA SER A 138 20.79 -20.33 5.32
C SER A 138 20.63 -19.71 3.93
N ASP A 139 21.72 -19.59 3.17
CA ASP A 139 21.71 -19.11 1.78
C ASP A 139 20.86 -20.01 0.86
N ALA A 140 20.76 -21.31 1.18
CA ALA A 140 20.04 -22.28 0.38
C ALA A 140 18.52 -22.23 0.62
N SER A 141 17.74 -21.82 -0.40
CA SER A 141 16.27 -21.71 -0.33
C SER A 141 15.59 -23.00 0.12
N SER A 142 16.00 -24.15 -0.42
CA SER A 142 15.44 -25.45 -0.01
C SER A 142 15.63 -25.81 1.46
N VAL A 143 16.74 -25.40 2.09
CA VAL A 143 17.00 -25.64 3.52
C VAL A 143 16.09 -24.75 4.37
N ARG A 144 15.92 -23.49 3.98
CA ARG A 144 14.99 -22.56 4.66
C ARG A 144 13.56 -23.08 4.66
N MET A 145 13.08 -23.57 3.52
CA MET A 145 11.73 -24.12 3.39
C MET A 145 11.54 -25.36 4.26
N VAL A 146 12.51 -26.28 4.27
CA VAL A 146 12.46 -27.47 5.15
C VAL A 146 12.49 -27.05 6.62
N ALA A 147 13.30 -26.05 6.99
CA ALA A 147 13.35 -25.55 8.37
C ALA A 147 12.01 -24.95 8.80
N LEU A 148 11.32 -24.21 7.91
CA LEU A 148 10.00 -23.66 8.18
C LEU A 148 8.94 -24.76 8.35
N GLU A 149 8.86 -25.71 7.42
CA GLU A 149 7.96 -26.87 7.51
C GLU A 149 8.16 -27.63 8.82
N VAL A 150 9.43 -27.91 9.17
CA VAL A 150 9.80 -28.61 10.40
C VAL A 150 9.39 -27.79 11.62
N CYS A 151 9.63 -26.47 11.64
CA CYS A 151 9.23 -25.62 12.76
C CYS A 151 7.70 -25.64 12.99
N MET A 152 6.91 -25.59 11.92
CA MET A 152 5.45 -25.63 12.03
C MET A 152 4.93 -27.02 12.45
N SER A 153 5.53 -28.10 11.96
CA SER A 153 5.20 -29.46 12.44
C SER A 153 5.52 -29.67 13.93
N LEU A 154 6.64 -29.13 14.41
CA LEU A 154 6.97 -29.14 15.84
C LEU A 154 5.97 -28.32 16.66
N GLN A 155 5.51 -27.19 16.13
CA GLN A 155 4.51 -26.36 16.79
C GLN A 155 3.17 -27.09 16.98
N VAL A 156 2.73 -27.86 15.97
CA VAL A 156 1.53 -28.71 16.08
C VAL A 156 1.73 -29.77 17.16
N ALA A 157 2.83 -30.53 17.11
CA ALA A 157 3.10 -31.61 18.07
C ALA A 157 3.26 -31.11 19.52
N ALA A 158 3.93 -29.96 19.69
CA ALA A 158 4.10 -29.32 20.99
C ALA A 158 2.76 -28.83 21.56
N SER A 159 1.92 -28.20 20.73
CA SER A 159 0.59 -27.74 21.16
C SER A 159 -0.34 -28.91 21.51
N GLU A 160 -0.32 -30.00 20.74
CA GLU A 160 -1.15 -31.17 21.00
C GLU A 160 -0.73 -31.92 22.28
N SER A 161 0.57 -32.13 22.49
CA SER A 161 1.07 -32.79 23.70
C SER A 161 0.73 -32.01 24.97
N GLN A 162 0.85 -30.68 24.95
CA GLN A 162 0.41 -29.82 26.06
C GLN A 162 -1.09 -29.89 26.31
N HIS A 163 -1.91 -29.95 25.25
CA HIS A 163 -3.35 -30.10 25.40
C HIS A 163 -3.72 -31.46 26.03
N ARG A 164 -3.08 -32.55 25.59
CA ARG A 164 -3.27 -33.90 26.15
C ARG A 164 -2.83 -34.00 27.61
N CYS A 165 -1.71 -33.35 27.97
CA CYS A 165 -1.18 -33.39 29.34
C CYS A 165 -2.02 -32.57 30.33
N ALA A 166 -2.64 -31.48 29.87
CA ALA A 166 -3.38 -30.57 30.75
C ALA A 166 -4.84 -30.98 31.02
N ASP A 167 -5.41 -31.94 30.27
CA ASP A 167 -6.82 -32.36 30.34
C ASP A 167 -7.83 -31.19 30.36
N ALA A 168 -7.44 -30.04 29.81
CA ALA A 168 -8.20 -28.81 29.91
C ALA A 168 -9.14 -28.64 28.72
N PRO A 169 -10.44 -28.37 28.92
CA PRO A 169 -11.41 -28.19 27.83
C PRO A 169 -11.19 -26.89 27.02
N THR A 170 -10.22 -26.06 27.41
CA THR A 170 -10.02 -24.71 26.88
C THR A 170 -9.00 -24.59 25.75
N GLY A 171 -8.44 -25.71 25.26
CA GLY A 171 -7.36 -25.73 24.26
C GLY A 171 -6.07 -25.08 24.78
N ARG A 172 -4.91 -25.51 24.29
CA ARG A 172 -3.60 -24.87 24.60
C ARG A 172 -2.79 -24.63 23.34
N TRP A 173 -1.94 -23.61 23.37
CA TRP A 173 -0.98 -23.30 22.33
C TRP A 173 0.41 -23.25 22.95
N SER A 174 1.35 -24.01 22.40
CA SER A 174 2.72 -24.01 22.90
C SER A 174 3.43 -22.73 22.50
N SER A 175 4.07 -22.05 23.45
CA SER A 175 4.88 -20.86 23.11
C SER A 175 6.18 -21.25 22.40
N THR A 176 6.67 -22.48 22.57
CA THR A 176 7.83 -23.02 21.83
C THR A 176 7.37 -24.02 20.76
N PRO A 177 7.96 -24.02 19.55
CA PRO A 177 9.02 -23.14 19.03
C PRO A 177 8.53 -21.77 18.50
N PHE A 178 7.22 -21.52 18.42
CA PHE A 178 6.67 -20.36 17.71
C PHE A 178 7.20 -19.00 18.17
N ARG A 179 7.35 -18.77 19.48
CA ARG A 179 7.91 -17.51 20.01
C ARG A 179 9.33 -17.25 19.53
N ALA A 180 10.18 -18.28 19.55
CA ALA A 180 11.56 -18.18 19.07
C ALA A 180 11.60 -17.89 17.57
N LEU A 181 10.70 -18.52 16.80
CA LEU A 181 10.52 -18.24 15.37
C LEU A 181 10.13 -16.78 15.13
N VAL A 182 9.04 -16.30 15.73
CA VAL A 182 8.56 -14.92 15.50
C VAL A 182 9.62 -13.91 15.91
N ARG A 183 10.27 -14.10 17.06
CA ARG A 183 11.36 -13.24 17.48
C ARG A 183 12.51 -13.21 16.46
N ASN A 184 12.99 -14.35 15.99
CA ASN A 184 14.09 -14.34 15.02
C ASN A 184 13.69 -13.71 13.68
N LEU A 185 12.43 -13.87 13.24
CA LEU A 185 11.89 -13.19 12.05
C LEU A 185 11.78 -11.67 12.19
N LEU A 186 11.71 -11.13 13.41
CA LEU A 186 11.62 -9.69 13.68
C LEU A 186 12.99 -9.03 13.91
N TRP A 187 14.01 -9.76 14.36
CA TRP A 187 15.33 -9.21 14.69
C TRP A 187 16.40 -9.39 13.60
N ARG A 188 16.13 -10.20 12.57
CA ARG A 188 17.09 -10.50 11.50
C ARG A 188 16.48 -10.24 10.14
N ASP A 189 17.34 -9.96 9.17
CA ASP A 189 16.94 -9.83 7.77
C ASP A 189 16.50 -11.19 7.20
N VAL A 190 15.26 -11.23 6.72
CA VAL A 190 14.63 -12.43 6.17
C VAL A 190 14.62 -12.34 4.65
N HIS A 191 14.97 -13.44 3.97
CA HIS A 191 14.87 -13.54 2.51
C HIS A 191 13.42 -13.53 2.03
N GLU A 192 13.16 -12.94 0.85
CA GLU A 192 11.81 -12.82 0.28
C GLU A 192 11.11 -14.17 0.10
N ASP A 193 11.79 -15.21 -0.39
CA ASP A 193 11.22 -16.56 -0.52
C ASP A 193 10.57 -17.07 0.77
N LEU A 194 11.23 -16.84 1.91
CA LEU A 194 10.77 -17.31 3.21
C LEU A 194 9.62 -16.44 3.72
N MET A 195 9.67 -15.13 3.45
CA MET A 195 8.59 -14.21 3.79
C MET A 195 7.30 -14.58 3.06
N ASP A 196 7.37 -14.81 1.75
CA ASP A 196 6.21 -15.15 0.93
C ASP A 196 5.68 -16.54 1.32
N ALA A 197 6.55 -17.52 1.52
CA ALA A 197 6.17 -18.86 1.98
C ALA A 197 5.45 -18.85 3.35
N PHE A 198 5.93 -18.04 4.30
CA PHE A 198 5.29 -17.95 5.62
C PHE A 198 3.99 -17.13 5.58
N ALA A 199 3.98 -16.02 4.84
CA ALA A 199 2.83 -15.15 4.72
C ALA A 199 1.66 -15.85 4.02
N GLU A 200 1.87 -16.34 2.80
CA GLU A 200 0.82 -16.98 2.00
C GLU A 200 0.45 -18.37 2.56
N GLY A 201 1.47 -19.17 2.88
CA GLY A 201 1.29 -20.56 3.30
C GLY A 201 0.72 -20.72 4.71
N TYR A 202 0.96 -19.75 5.62
CA TYR A 202 0.54 -19.89 7.01
C TYR A 202 -0.25 -18.69 7.55
N LEU A 203 0.21 -17.45 7.40
CA LEU A 203 -0.46 -16.28 7.98
C LEU A 203 -1.81 -15.95 7.32
N GLU A 204 -1.91 -16.11 5.99
CA GLU A 204 -3.16 -15.92 5.26
C GLU A 204 -4.06 -17.17 5.32
N THR A 205 -3.46 -18.35 5.42
CA THR A 205 -4.18 -19.63 5.38
C THR A 205 -4.78 -20.03 6.73
N TYR A 206 -4.08 -19.82 7.86
CA TYR A 206 -4.51 -20.31 9.18
C TYR A 206 -4.80 -19.18 10.19
N ASP A 207 -5.98 -19.23 10.80
CA ASP A 207 -6.49 -18.19 11.69
C ASP A 207 -5.82 -18.19 13.08
N ASP A 208 -5.43 -19.37 13.59
CA ASP A 208 -4.69 -19.52 14.84
C ASP A 208 -3.27 -18.95 14.72
N VAL A 209 -2.56 -19.31 13.65
CA VAL A 209 -1.21 -18.79 13.39
C VAL A 209 -1.23 -17.27 13.32
N ARG A 210 -2.16 -16.67 12.58
CA ARG A 210 -2.30 -15.21 12.49
C ARG A 210 -2.59 -14.56 13.85
N PHE A 211 -3.47 -15.16 14.65
CA PHE A 211 -3.80 -14.67 16.00
C PHE A 211 -2.58 -14.64 16.92
N PHE A 212 -1.89 -15.78 17.03
CA PHE A 212 -0.71 -15.90 17.88
C PHE A 212 0.46 -15.09 17.35
N PHE A 213 0.61 -14.97 16.03
CA PHE A 213 1.60 -14.09 15.42
C PHE A 213 1.41 -12.65 15.87
N CYS A 214 0.20 -12.09 15.73
CA CYS A 214 -0.08 -10.72 16.15
C CYS A 214 0.16 -10.51 17.66
N LYS A 215 -0.19 -11.50 18.48
CA LYS A 215 0.03 -11.46 19.93
C LYS A 215 1.52 -11.47 20.29
N GLU A 216 2.33 -12.33 19.67
CA GLU A 216 3.77 -12.41 19.91
C GLU A 216 4.49 -11.18 19.34
N VAL A 217 4.08 -10.62 18.20
CA VAL A 217 4.59 -9.35 17.67
C VAL A 217 4.35 -8.21 18.67
N SER A 218 3.12 -8.07 19.17
CA SER A 218 2.81 -7.04 20.17
C SER A 218 3.61 -7.23 21.46
N ARG A 219 3.85 -8.47 21.90
CA ARG A 219 4.69 -8.77 23.06
C ARG A 219 6.15 -8.38 22.79
N CYS A 220 6.69 -8.76 21.64
CA CYS A 220 8.06 -8.47 21.25
C CYS A 220 8.33 -6.96 21.20
N LEU A 221 7.43 -6.19 20.58
CA LEU A 221 7.60 -4.73 20.46
C LEU A 221 7.51 -4.01 21.83
N ARG A 222 6.63 -4.46 22.73
CA ARG A 222 6.51 -3.89 24.08
C ARG A 222 7.66 -4.30 25.01
N GLY A 223 8.25 -5.48 24.78
CA GLY A 223 9.38 -5.99 25.56
C GLY A 223 10.74 -5.38 25.20
N ILE A 224 10.81 -4.44 24.25
CA ILE A 224 12.05 -3.74 23.92
C ILE A 224 12.33 -2.68 24.97
N THR A 225 13.28 -2.94 25.87
CA THR A 225 13.68 -1.99 26.92
C THR A 225 14.87 -1.12 26.55
N ASP A 226 15.66 -1.55 25.57
CA ASP A 226 16.98 -0.98 25.29
C ASP A 226 17.04 -0.35 23.88
N LEU A 227 17.62 0.85 23.80
CA LEU A 227 17.95 1.57 22.55
C LEU A 227 19.15 0.99 21.78
N SER A 228 19.40 -0.32 21.91
CA SER A 228 20.50 -1.00 21.24
C SER A 228 20.38 -0.93 19.72
N THR A 229 21.49 -0.78 19.01
CA THR A 229 21.55 -0.80 17.53
C THR A 229 20.97 -2.08 16.95
N LYS A 230 21.02 -3.19 17.70
CA LYS A 230 20.40 -4.47 17.33
C LYS A 230 18.88 -4.42 17.24
N ASN A 231 18.25 -3.51 17.99
CA ASN A 231 16.80 -3.36 18.03
C ASN A 231 16.30 -2.32 17.02
N ALA A 232 17.19 -1.61 16.32
CA ALA A 232 16.82 -0.50 15.45
C ALA A 232 16.06 -0.92 14.18
N SER A 233 16.23 -2.16 13.72
CA SER A 233 15.56 -2.67 12.52
C SER A 233 14.20 -3.33 12.82
N VAL A 234 13.91 -3.61 14.09
CA VAL A 234 12.78 -4.46 14.50
C VAL A 234 11.44 -3.90 14.02
N ARG A 235 11.23 -2.57 14.10
CA ARG A 235 10.00 -1.94 13.59
C ARG A 235 9.89 -2.00 12.07
N SER A 236 11.00 -1.83 11.34
CA SER A 236 11.01 -1.96 9.88
C SER A 236 10.66 -3.38 9.45
N HIS A 237 11.28 -4.39 10.07
CA HIS A 237 10.97 -5.81 9.84
C HIS A 237 9.52 -6.15 10.21
N THR A 238 9.04 -5.66 11.35
CA THR A 238 7.64 -5.86 11.76
C THR A 238 6.66 -5.27 10.75
N ARG A 239 6.94 -4.08 10.22
CA ARG A 239 6.13 -3.45 9.18
C ARG A 239 6.04 -4.31 7.92
N LEU A 240 7.15 -4.94 7.49
CA LEU A 240 7.12 -5.84 6.33
C LEU A 240 6.13 -6.99 6.54
N TRP A 241 6.17 -7.62 7.71
CA TRP A 241 5.25 -8.72 8.04
C TRP A 241 3.80 -8.26 8.13
N LEU A 242 3.51 -7.17 8.86
CA LEU A 242 2.14 -6.70 9.03
C LEU A 242 1.52 -6.21 7.71
N CYS A 243 2.30 -5.59 6.81
CA CYS A 243 1.82 -5.18 5.48
C CYS A 243 1.47 -6.35 4.56
N ARG A 244 1.98 -7.56 4.83
CA ARG A 244 1.67 -8.79 4.08
C ARG A 244 0.40 -9.48 4.58
N ILE A 245 -0.08 -9.17 5.78
CA ILE A 245 -1.33 -9.73 6.31
C ILE A 245 -2.50 -9.00 5.65
N THR A 246 -3.03 -9.55 4.55
CA THR A 246 -4.15 -8.94 3.81
C THR A 246 -5.51 -9.57 4.14
N ALA A 247 -5.52 -10.88 4.43
CA ALA A 247 -6.72 -11.62 4.76
C ALA A 247 -7.07 -11.46 6.25
N ILE A 248 -7.80 -10.41 6.63
CA ILE A 248 -8.29 -10.25 8.01
C ILE A 248 -9.78 -10.65 8.05
N PRO A 249 -10.22 -11.47 9.03
CA PRO A 249 -11.61 -11.89 9.13
C PRO A 249 -12.52 -10.70 9.42
N THR A 250 -13.46 -10.45 8.52
CA THR A 250 -14.56 -9.47 8.69
C THR A 250 -15.82 -10.14 9.20
N GLU A 251 -16.03 -11.41 8.84
CA GLU A 251 -17.18 -12.22 9.26
C GLU A 251 -16.76 -13.40 10.14
N PRO A 252 -17.61 -13.83 11.09
CA PRO A 252 -17.35 -15.02 11.90
C PRO A 252 -17.31 -16.30 11.06
N SER A 253 -17.91 -16.29 9.86
CA SER A 253 -17.87 -17.36 8.87
C SER A 253 -16.49 -17.55 8.24
N HIS A 254 -15.59 -16.56 8.34
CA HIS A 254 -14.24 -16.66 7.79
C HIS A 254 -13.30 -17.45 8.70
N LEU A 255 -13.66 -17.65 9.98
CA LEU A 255 -12.85 -18.38 10.97
C LEU A 255 -13.05 -19.89 10.87
N ASN A 256 -12.37 -20.53 9.92
CA ASN A 256 -12.59 -21.95 9.61
C ASN A 256 -11.32 -22.80 9.57
N ASN A 257 -10.16 -22.19 9.35
CA ASN A 257 -8.94 -22.94 9.08
C ASN A 257 -7.94 -22.77 10.23
N PHE A 258 -7.59 -23.88 10.87
CA PHE A 258 -6.73 -23.91 12.04
C PHE A 258 -5.58 -24.88 11.78
N LEU A 259 -4.35 -24.44 12.06
CA LEU A 259 -3.16 -25.28 11.95
C LEU A 259 -3.21 -26.42 12.98
N VAL A 260 -3.67 -26.12 14.20
CA VAL A 260 -3.68 -27.07 15.30
C VAL A 260 -5.06 -27.74 15.43
N PRO A 261 -5.16 -29.07 15.26
CA PRO A 261 -6.44 -29.77 15.19
C PRO A 261 -7.35 -29.60 16.41
N HIS A 262 -6.82 -29.57 17.64
CA HIS A 262 -7.66 -29.39 18.83
C HIS A 262 -8.23 -27.97 18.98
N LEU A 263 -7.62 -26.96 18.34
CA LEU A 263 -8.12 -25.58 18.35
C LEU A 263 -9.32 -25.37 17.40
N SER A 264 -9.50 -26.27 16.43
CA SER A 264 -10.67 -26.28 15.54
C SER A 264 -11.99 -26.58 16.25
N LYS A 265 -11.94 -27.26 17.41
CA LYS A 265 -13.13 -27.61 18.19
C LYS A 265 -13.66 -26.35 18.87
N GLY A 266 -14.59 -25.68 18.19
CA GLY A 266 -15.25 -24.46 18.68
C GLY A 266 -15.87 -24.65 20.07
N PRO A 267 -16.02 -23.57 20.85
CA PRO A 267 -16.46 -23.67 22.23
C PRO A 267 -17.84 -24.31 22.33
N ALA A 268 -17.99 -25.29 23.22
CA ALA A 268 -19.26 -25.99 23.42
C ALA A 268 -20.37 -24.97 23.73
N LYS A 269 -21.31 -24.79 22.79
CA LYS A 269 -22.48 -23.92 22.99
C LYS A 269 -23.16 -24.35 24.28
N ARG A 270 -23.16 -23.49 25.30
CA ARG A 270 -23.94 -23.71 26.52
C ARG A 270 -25.40 -23.96 26.09
N LYS A 271 -25.91 -25.17 26.30
CA LYS A 271 -27.34 -25.48 26.16
C LYS A 271 -28.10 -24.45 26.99
N LYS A 272 -28.88 -23.58 26.34
CA LYS A 272 -29.84 -22.69 27.02
C LYS A 272 -30.75 -23.59 27.86
N GLN A 273 -30.52 -23.64 29.17
CA GLN A 273 -31.49 -24.19 30.10
C GLN A 273 -32.73 -23.30 30.02
N LYS A 274 -33.80 -23.88 29.49
CA LYS A 274 -35.11 -23.25 29.35
C LYS A 274 -35.71 -23.13 30.74
N GLY A 275 -35.75 -21.91 31.28
CA GLY A 275 -36.50 -21.60 32.49
C GLY A 275 -35.81 -20.61 33.42
N GLN A 276 -36.11 -19.32 33.28
CA GLN A 276 -36.83 -18.57 34.32
C GLN A 276 -36.94 -17.08 33.94
N ALA A 277 -38.19 -16.62 34.01
CA ALA A 277 -38.71 -15.27 34.21
C ALA A 277 -38.02 -14.05 33.55
N LYS A 278 -38.78 -13.39 32.68
CA LYS A 278 -38.60 -11.96 32.33
C LYS A 278 -38.59 -11.12 33.63
N PRO A 279 -37.63 -10.22 33.86
CA PRO A 279 -37.88 -9.08 34.71
C PRO A 279 -38.70 -8.05 33.94
N VAL A 280 -39.66 -7.48 34.66
CA VAL A 280 -40.59 -6.44 34.24
C VAL A 280 -39.83 -5.14 33.97
N LEU A 281 -40.28 -4.44 32.93
CA LEU A 281 -39.87 -3.10 32.56
C LEU A 281 -40.30 -2.12 33.68
N SER A 282 -39.38 -1.47 34.35
CA SER A 282 -39.65 -0.24 35.11
C SER A 282 -38.98 0.91 34.36
N GLU A 283 -39.78 1.93 34.03
CA GLU A 283 -39.36 3.19 33.44
C GLU A 283 -38.34 3.88 34.35
N ASP A 284 -37.15 4.13 33.82
CA ASP A 284 -36.19 5.08 34.36
C ASP A 284 -36.51 6.47 33.78
N GLY A 285 -36.63 7.46 34.66
CA GLY A 285 -36.27 8.83 34.38
C GLY A 285 -35.31 9.28 35.47
N ASP A 286 -34.01 9.30 35.18
CA ASP A 286 -33.14 10.46 35.42
C ASP A 286 -31.73 10.23 34.84
N SER A 287 -31.15 11.34 34.41
CA SER A 287 -29.81 11.52 33.85
C SER A 287 -28.76 11.57 34.96
N ASP A 288 -27.63 10.86 34.84
CA ASP A 288 -26.33 11.39 35.30
C ASP A 288 -25.14 10.58 34.74
N ASP A 289 -24.07 11.30 34.48
CA ASP A 289 -22.80 10.89 33.89
C ASP A 289 -22.01 9.91 34.76
N GLY A 290 -21.25 9.01 34.12
CA GLY A 290 -20.42 8.03 34.81
C GLY A 290 -19.26 7.51 33.95
N GLU A 291 -18.11 8.16 34.13
CA GLU A 291 -16.78 7.79 33.63
C GLU A 291 -16.52 6.27 33.64
N ILE A 292 -16.00 5.75 32.52
CA ILE A 292 -15.49 4.37 32.45
C ILE A 292 -14.04 4.41 32.94
N PRO A 293 -13.68 3.79 34.09
CA PRO A 293 -12.28 3.71 34.49
C PRO A 293 -11.54 2.80 33.52
N ALA A 294 -10.48 3.34 32.92
CA ALA A 294 -9.49 2.55 32.19
C ALA A 294 -8.98 1.45 33.09
N ALA A 295 -9.20 0.19 32.72
CA ALA A 295 -8.64 -0.94 33.43
C ALA A 295 -7.16 -1.12 33.00
N PRO A 296 -6.18 -1.09 33.93
CA PRO A 296 -4.80 -1.50 33.67
C PRO A 296 -4.70 -3.03 33.62
N TRP A 297 -4.08 -3.59 32.58
CA TRP A 297 -3.94 -5.05 32.42
C TRP A 297 -2.47 -5.38 32.15
N GLU A 298 -1.68 -5.49 33.22
CA GLU A 298 -0.39 -6.19 33.23
C GLU A 298 -0.04 -6.63 34.66
N SER A 299 0.17 -7.93 34.85
CA SER A 299 1.05 -8.59 35.83
C SER A 299 0.55 -10.02 36.01
N ASP A 300 1.28 -10.93 35.39
CA ASP A 300 1.28 -12.36 35.65
C ASP A 300 2.60 -12.62 36.38
N ASP A 301 2.64 -12.29 37.67
CA ASP A 301 3.74 -12.62 38.59
C ASP A 301 3.18 -13.54 39.67
N GLU A 302 3.62 -14.80 39.64
CA GLU A 302 3.44 -15.75 40.73
C GLU A 302 4.47 -15.49 41.83
N ASP A 303 4.03 -15.37 43.08
CA ASP A 303 4.71 -16.03 44.21
C ASP A 303 3.80 -16.16 45.45
N PRO A 304 3.98 -17.21 46.29
CA PRO A 304 2.98 -17.65 47.27
C PRO A 304 3.29 -17.24 48.72
N LYS A 305 2.25 -17.14 49.59
CA LYS A 305 2.28 -17.50 51.02
C LYS A 305 0.92 -17.47 51.72
N GLU A 306 0.74 -18.43 52.64
CA GLU A 306 -0.46 -18.83 53.37
C GLU A 306 -0.77 -17.96 54.61
N ASN A 307 -2.06 -17.76 54.95
CA ASN A 307 -2.76 -18.45 56.05
C ASN A 307 -4.21 -17.96 56.22
N PRO A 308 -5.17 -18.84 56.64
CA PRO A 308 -6.59 -18.52 56.68
C PRO A 308 -7.03 -18.05 58.07
N THR A 309 -7.88 -17.02 58.13
CA THR A 309 -8.82 -16.86 59.25
C THR A 309 -10.21 -16.51 58.74
N THR A 310 -11.18 -17.01 59.49
CA THR A 310 -12.61 -17.14 59.23
C THR A 310 -13.36 -15.82 59.30
N ASP A 311 -14.25 -15.53 58.33
CA ASP A 311 -15.68 -15.31 58.61
C ASP A 311 -16.54 -15.03 57.36
N ALA A 312 -17.84 -15.15 57.55
CA ALA A 312 -18.82 -15.67 56.61
C ALA A 312 -19.45 -14.70 55.58
N ARG A 313 -19.65 -15.26 54.37
CA ARG A 313 -20.89 -15.26 53.55
C ARG A 313 -21.51 -13.95 53.00
N LYS A 314 -21.63 -14.00 51.65
CA LYS A 314 -22.66 -13.45 50.73
C LYS A 314 -22.42 -12.04 50.16
N ARG A 315 -21.82 -11.99 48.96
CA ARG A 315 -22.49 -11.81 47.64
C ARG A 315 -21.45 -11.49 46.57
N GLY A 316 -21.67 -12.02 45.37
CA GLY A 316 -20.84 -11.80 44.20
C GLY A 316 -20.38 -13.12 43.61
N ARG A 317 -21.15 -13.68 42.68
CA ARG A 317 -20.65 -14.69 41.75
C ARG A 317 -19.49 -14.04 41.01
N THR A 318 -18.27 -14.34 41.42
CA THR A 318 -17.05 -14.10 40.65
C THR A 318 -17.31 -14.66 39.25
N ARG A 319 -17.48 -13.76 38.28
CA ARG A 319 -17.53 -14.13 36.87
C ARG A 319 -16.24 -14.90 36.60
N SER A 320 -16.38 -16.17 36.22
CA SER A 320 -15.31 -17.04 35.75
C SER A 320 -14.31 -16.25 34.90
N ARG A 321 -13.15 -15.92 35.48
CA ARG A 321 -12.14 -15.01 34.92
C ARG A 321 -11.34 -15.59 33.75
N HIS A 322 -11.63 -16.82 33.33
CA HIS A 322 -11.10 -17.39 32.10
C HIS A 322 -12.21 -17.48 31.05
N SER A 323 -12.31 -16.47 30.18
CA SER A 323 -12.70 -16.77 28.81
C SER A 323 -11.59 -17.66 28.25
N GLY A 324 -11.87 -18.95 28.04
CA GLY A 324 -10.86 -19.90 27.57
C GLY A 324 -10.24 -19.48 26.23
N LEU A 325 -9.01 -19.89 25.97
CA LEU A 325 -8.28 -19.59 24.72
C LEU A 325 -9.12 -19.87 23.47
N LEU A 326 -9.87 -20.99 23.45
CA LEU A 326 -10.80 -21.32 22.36
C LEU A 326 -11.89 -20.26 22.15
N ASN A 327 -12.43 -19.66 23.20
CA ASN A 327 -13.41 -18.58 23.06
C ASN A 327 -12.77 -17.34 22.41
N ALA A 328 -11.51 -17.06 22.75
CA ALA A 328 -10.77 -15.93 22.19
C ALA A 328 -10.44 -16.16 20.71
N LEU A 329 -10.03 -17.37 20.33
CA LEU A 329 -9.69 -17.71 18.95
C LEU A 329 -10.90 -17.65 18.00
N HIS A 330 -12.05 -18.17 18.46
CA HIS A 330 -13.30 -18.19 17.70
C HIS A 330 -14.08 -16.86 17.79
N SER A 331 -13.58 -15.89 18.55
CA SER A 331 -14.18 -14.56 18.65
C SER A 331 -13.52 -13.58 17.68
N LEU A 332 -14.31 -13.06 16.74
CA LEU A 332 -13.86 -12.05 15.79
C LEU A 332 -13.33 -10.79 16.49
N GLY A 333 -13.97 -10.34 17.57
CA GLY A 333 -13.51 -9.17 18.34
C GLY A 333 -12.13 -9.37 18.97
N SER A 334 -11.81 -10.59 19.42
CA SER A 334 -10.49 -10.91 19.97
C SER A 334 -9.41 -10.97 18.90
N GLN A 335 -9.73 -11.50 17.71
CA GLN A 335 -8.84 -11.50 16.54
C GLN A 335 -8.50 -10.07 16.10
N GLN A 336 -9.52 -9.22 15.95
CA GLN A 336 -9.35 -7.79 15.67
C GLN A 336 -8.57 -7.09 16.77
N GLN A 337 -8.79 -7.43 18.04
CA GLN A 337 -8.05 -6.87 19.15
C GLN A 337 -6.55 -7.22 19.07
N ALA A 338 -6.20 -8.47 18.81
CA ALA A 338 -4.80 -8.90 18.66
C ALA A 338 -4.12 -8.20 17.48
N PHE A 339 -4.80 -8.10 16.33
CA PHE A 339 -4.32 -7.37 15.17
C PHE A 339 -4.13 -5.88 15.48
N SER A 340 -5.11 -5.25 16.14
CA SER A 340 -5.04 -3.85 16.52
C SER A 340 -3.91 -3.58 17.51
N ALA A 341 -3.67 -4.48 18.45
CA ALA A 341 -2.56 -4.34 19.40
C ALA A 341 -1.19 -4.39 18.70
N ALA A 342 -1.03 -5.26 17.70
CA ALA A 342 0.20 -5.34 16.91
C ALA A 342 0.46 -4.04 16.14
N TRP A 343 -0.52 -3.53 15.39
CA TRP A 343 -0.38 -2.27 14.65
C TRP A 343 -0.19 -1.06 15.56
N LEU A 344 -0.93 -0.96 16.67
CA LEU A 344 -0.77 0.12 17.63
C LEU A 344 0.62 0.07 18.29
N SER A 345 1.13 -1.11 18.63
CA SER A 345 2.50 -1.24 19.17
C SER A 345 3.58 -0.85 18.16
N LEU A 346 3.31 -1.00 16.85
CA LEU A 346 4.22 -0.57 15.80
C LEU A 346 4.16 0.95 15.57
N LEU A 347 2.95 1.52 15.53
CA LEU A 347 2.70 2.92 15.16
C LEU A 347 2.88 3.90 16.32
N LEU A 348 2.60 3.47 17.55
CA LEU A 348 2.78 4.25 18.79
C LEU A 348 3.99 3.69 19.53
N PRO A 349 5.22 4.09 19.13
CA PRO A 349 6.42 3.60 19.79
C PRO A 349 6.51 4.12 21.22
N ALA A 350 7.07 3.30 22.10
CA ALA A 350 7.55 3.79 23.37
C ALA A 350 8.84 4.58 23.17
N TYR A 351 8.98 5.67 23.91
CA TYR A 351 10.17 6.53 23.88
C TYR A 351 10.97 6.32 25.16
N GLN A 352 12.29 6.27 25.03
CA GLN A 352 13.20 6.24 26.18
C GLN A 352 14.13 7.44 26.12
N THR A 353 14.23 8.17 27.23
CA THR A 353 15.20 9.25 27.40
C THR A 353 16.53 8.65 27.88
N ASN A 354 17.59 8.84 27.10
CA ASN A 354 18.93 8.50 27.53
C ASN A 354 19.39 9.42 28.68
N SER A 355 20.44 9.01 29.40
CA SER A 355 21.08 9.80 30.45
C SER A 355 21.63 11.17 29.97
N GLN A 356 21.73 11.37 28.66
CA GLN A 356 22.12 12.62 28.00
C GLN A 356 20.93 13.52 27.61
N GLY A 357 19.69 13.11 27.90
CA GLY A 357 18.47 13.88 27.61
C GLY A 357 17.88 13.71 26.20
N GLU A 358 18.50 12.87 25.35
CA GLU A 358 17.97 12.56 24.02
C GLU A 358 16.87 11.48 24.09
N THR A 359 15.72 11.75 23.46
CA THR A 359 14.61 10.79 23.32
C THR A 359 14.86 9.84 22.15
N GLY A 360 15.16 8.59 22.44
CA GLY A 360 15.23 7.52 21.43
C GLY A 360 13.90 6.78 21.30
N THR A 361 13.56 6.36 20.07
CA THR A 361 12.42 5.48 19.81
C THR A 361 12.82 4.02 20.03
N LEU A 362 12.11 3.31 20.91
CA LEU A 362 12.31 1.88 21.12
C LEU A 362 11.90 1.10 19.86
N GLY A 363 12.73 0.13 19.46
CA GLY A 363 12.52 -0.65 18.23
C GLY A 363 12.91 0.05 16.92
N GLY A 364 13.50 1.25 17.00
CA GLY A 364 14.01 2.01 15.86
C GLY A 364 13.05 3.03 15.25
N VAL A 365 13.59 3.91 14.40
CA VAL A 365 12.82 4.94 13.70
C VAL A 365 12.36 4.39 12.34
N LEU A 366 11.09 4.58 11.99
CA LEU A 366 10.59 4.25 10.66
C LEU A 366 11.05 5.28 9.64
N SER A 367 11.54 4.81 8.48
CA SER A 367 11.94 5.68 7.37
C SER A 367 10.73 6.39 6.74
N LEU A 368 10.96 7.52 6.07
CA LEU A 368 9.93 8.25 5.32
C LEU A 368 9.26 7.37 4.25
N ALA A 369 10.03 6.48 3.61
CA ALA A 369 9.47 5.56 2.61
C ALA A 369 8.54 4.50 3.25
N GLU A 370 8.88 4.04 4.44
CA GLU A 370 8.10 3.03 5.17
C GLU A 370 6.80 3.62 5.71
N THR A 371 6.87 4.82 6.29
CA THR A 371 5.68 5.56 6.73
C THR A 371 4.74 5.86 5.56
N HIS A 372 5.26 6.25 4.40
CA HIS A 372 4.44 6.42 3.19
C HIS A 372 3.71 5.13 2.78
N ASP A 373 4.37 3.97 2.79
CA ASP A 373 3.70 2.71 2.43
C ASP A 373 2.61 2.34 3.45
N ILE A 374 2.85 2.55 4.74
CA ILE A 374 1.82 2.35 5.77
C ILE A 374 0.63 3.28 5.52
N LEU A 375 0.86 4.59 5.34
CA LEU A 375 -0.22 5.58 5.15
C LEU A 375 -1.05 5.30 3.88
N VAL A 376 -0.43 4.79 2.81
CA VAL A 376 -1.14 4.43 1.58
C VAL A 376 -2.19 3.33 1.83
N ARG A 377 -1.86 2.37 2.70
CA ARG A 377 -2.69 1.20 3.07
C ARG A 377 -3.59 1.45 4.28
N LEU A 378 -3.28 2.45 5.10
CA LEU A 378 -3.90 2.70 6.39
C LEU A 378 -5.42 2.74 6.33
N HIS A 379 -5.99 3.57 5.44
CA HIS A 379 -7.43 3.77 5.35
C HIS A 379 -8.21 2.52 4.92
N SER A 380 -7.67 1.72 3.99
CA SER A 380 -8.38 0.57 3.40
C SER A 380 -8.10 -0.77 4.08
N GLN A 381 -6.87 -0.98 4.56
CA GLN A 381 -6.42 -2.29 5.06
C GLN A 381 -6.19 -2.31 6.57
N ILE A 382 -6.01 -1.15 7.23
CA ILE A 382 -5.66 -1.12 8.65
C ILE A 382 -6.84 -0.61 9.48
N LEU A 383 -7.33 0.61 9.21
CA LEU A 383 -8.40 1.26 9.98
C LEU A 383 -9.67 0.40 10.17
N PRO A 384 -10.21 -0.30 9.14
CA PRO A 384 -11.44 -1.07 9.29
C PRO A 384 -11.32 -2.23 10.30
N HIS A 385 -10.11 -2.68 10.58
CA HIS A 385 -9.84 -3.83 11.46
C HIS A 385 -9.33 -3.42 12.84
N LEU A 386 -9.20 -2.12 13.12
CA LEU A 386 -8.81 -1.63 14.43
C LEU A 386 -10.02 -1.53 15.36
N THR A 387 -9.88 -2.07 16.58
CA THR A 387 -10.91 -1.97 17.63
C THR A 387 -11.04 -0.55 18.18
N LYS A 388 -9.93 0.19 18.27
CA LYS A 388 -9.85 1.58 18.77
C LYS A 388 -9.00 2.46 17.84
N PRO A 389 -9.55 2.86 16.69
CA PRO A 389 -8.81 3.63 15.68
C PRO A 389 -8.54 5.08 16.09
N THR A 390 -9.26 5.62 17.08
CA THR A 390 -9.04 6.97 17.62
C THR A 390 -7.65 7.17 18.23
N MET A 391 -6.99 6.09 18.68
CA MET A 391 -5.62 6.14 19.21
C MET A 391 -4.58 6.56 18.16
N LEU A 392 -4.89 6.47 16.87
CA LEU A 392 -4.00 6.89 15.79
C LEU A 392 -4.12 8.38 15.45
N HIS A 393 -5.01 9.12 16.13
CA HIS A 393 -5.21 10.54 15.90
C HIS A 393 -3.89 11.32 16.01
N ASP A 394 -3.19 11.20 17.14
CA ASP A 394 -1.99 11.98 17.41
C ASP A 394 -0.88 11.66 16.39
N PHE A 395 -0.72 10.37 16.05
CA PHE A 395 0.19 9.94 14.99
C PHE A 395 -0.16 10.54 13.61
N LEU A 396 -1.46 10.60 13.27
CA LEU A 396 -1.91 11.19 12.00
C LEU A 396 -1.75 12.71 11.98
N VAL A 397 -1.92 13.39 13.12
CA VAL A 397 -1.66 14.83 13.25
C VAL A 397 -0.16 15.12 13.12
N ASP A 398 0.70 14.31 13.75
CA ASP A 398 2.16 14.43 13.58
C ASP A 398 2.56 14.22 12.11
N CYS A 399 1.96 13.23 11.43
CA CYS A 399 2.16 13.00 10.01
C CYS A 399 1.67 14.19 9.15
N LEU A 400 0.58 14.84 9.56
CA LEU A 400 0.05 16.03 8.87
C LEU A 400 0.96 17.25 9.07
N ASP A 401 1.52 17.43 10.27
CA ASP A 401 2.43 18.53 10.59
C ASP A 401 3.80 18.40 9.92
N SER A 402 4.21 17.17 9.55
CA SER A 402 5.46 16.93 8.81
C SER A 402 5.50 17.55 7.39
N LYS A 403 4.36 18.01 6.86
CA LYS A 403 4.17 18.65 5.53
C LYS A 403 4.66 17.82 4.34
N GLY A 404 4.17 18.14 3.14
CA GLY A 404 4.55 17.46 1.90
C GLY A 404 3.74 16.19 1.63
N THR A 405 4.37 15.14 1.08
CA THR A 405 3.67 13.91 0.65
C THR A 405 3.12 13.08 1.80
N THR A 406 3.78 13.09 2.96
CA THR A 406 3.32 12.44 4.20
C THR A 406 1.95 12.98 4.60
N ALA A 407 1.81 14.30 4.63
CA ALA A 407 0.59 15.00 5.01
C ALA A 407 -0.57 14.68 4.04
N LEU A 408 -0.29 14.61 2.73
CA LEU A 408 -1.29 14.23 1.72
C LEU A 408 -1.80 12.79 1.93
N LEU A 409 -0.92 11.86 2.30
CA LEU A 409 -1.29 10.46 2.53
C LEU A 409 -2.04 10.28 3.85
N ALA A 410 -1.62 10.99 4.91
CA ALA A 410 -2.25 10.97 6.21
C ALA A 410 -3.68 11.53 6.20
N LEU A 411 -3.95 12.50 5.32
CA LEU A 411 -5.27 13.13 5.17
C LEU A 411 -6.40 12.12 4.96
N ASN A 412 -6.15 11.05 4.20
CA ASN A 412 -7.16 10.02 3.96
C ASN A 412 -7.49 9.23 5.24
N GLY A 413 -6.46 8.89 6.02
CA GLY A 413 -6.62 8.26 7.32
C GLY A 413 -7.39 9.15 8.29
N LEU A 414 -7.02 10.44 8.36
CA LEU A 414 -7.69 11.42 9.24
C LEU A 414 -9.16 11.61 8.85
N PHE A 415 -9.46 11.75 7.56
CA PHE A 415 -10.84 11.85 7.10
C PHE A 415 -11.68 10.62 7.45
N THR A 416 -11.10 9.42 7.34
CA THR A 416 -11.78 8.19 7.74
C THR A 416 -12.11 8.22 9.24
N LEU A 417 -11.21 8.73 10.09
CA LEU A 417 -11.50 8.92 11.52
C LEU A 417 -12.59 9.97 11.78
N ILE A 418 -12.60 11.08 11.05
CA ILE A 418 -13.61 12.12 11.17
C ILE A 418 -15.00 11.57 10.82
N VAL A 419 -15.12 10.86 9.69
CA VAL A 419 -16.41 10.39 9.16
C VAL A 419 -16.95 9.18 9.92
N TYR A 420 -16.11 8.17 10.18
CA TYR A 420 -16.58 6.90 10.74
C TYR A 420 -16.44 6.81 12.27
N HIS A 421 -15.53 7.59 12.85
CA HIS A 421 -15.26 7.57 14.29
C HIS A 421 -15.59 8.88 15.00
N ASN A 422 -16.31 9.80 14.32
CA ASN A 422 -16.77 11.08 14.84
C ASN A 422 -15.65 11.87 15.54
N LEU A 423 -14.46 11.89 14.93
CA LEU A 423 -13.35 12.66 15.45
C LEU A 423 -13.53 14.13 15.10
N ASP A 424 -13.65 14.99 16.12
CA ASP A 424 -13.77 16.43 15.93
C ASP A 424 -12.41 17.08 15.68
N TYR A 425 -12.22 17.64 14.48
CA TYR A 425 -11.02 18.38 14.11
C TYR A 425 -11.37 19.81 13.65
N PRO A 426 -11.43 20.79 14.58
CA PRO A 426 -11.99 22.13 14.30
C PRO A 426 -11.18 22.93 13.27
N ALA A 427 -9.88 22.65 13.14
CA ALA A 427 -8.97 23.31 12.19
C ALA A 427 -8.84 22.55 10.85
N PHE A 428 -9.82 21.71 10.48
CA PHE A 428 -9.72 20.88 9.27
C PHE A 428 -9.48 21.69 7.99
N TYR A 429 -10.34 22.66 7.70
CA TYR A 429 -10.27 23.41 6.45
C TYR A 429 -9.07 24.36 6.38
N THR A 430 -8.60 24.91 7.51
CA THR A 430 -7.39 25.74 7.55
C THR A 430 -6.15 24.90 7.20
N ARG A 431 -6.08 23.67 7.71
CA ARG A 431 -5.00 22.72 7.40
C ARG A 431 -5.10 22.17 5.98
N LEU A 432 -6.29 21.84 5.51
CA LEU A 432 -6.53 21.43 4.12
C LEU A 432 -6.11 22.54 3.14
N TYR A 433 -6.40 23.81 3.49
CA TYR A 433 -5.99 24.96 2.70
C TYR A 433 -4.47 25.13 2.67
N ALA A 434 -3.81 24.99 3.82
CA ALA A 434 -2.34 25.03 3.91
C ALA A 434 -1.66 23.86 3.19
N LEU A 435 -2.32 22.70 3.10
CA LEU A 435 -1.82 21.53 2.40
C LEU A 435 -1.86 21.69 0.87
N LEU A 436 -2.78 22.51 0.35
CA LEU A 436 -2.86 22.86 -1.07
C LEU A 436 -1.70 23.80 -1.46
N ASP A 437 -0.53 23.23 -1.66
CA ASP A 437 0.72 23.92 -2.03
C ASP A 437 1.17 23.57 -3.46
N ALA A 438 2.12 24.33 -4.02
CA ALA A 438 2.70 24.10 -5.34
C ALA A 438 3.27 22.69 -5.49
N SER A 439 3.84 22.13 -4.42
CA SER A 439 4.39 20.77 -4.40
C SER A 439 3.34 19.70 -4.72
N VAL A 440 2.09 19.85 -4.27
CA VAL A 440 1.01 18.85 -4.40
C VAL A 440 0.75 18.48 -5.86
N MET A 441 0.77 19.47 -6.75
CA MET A 441 0.47 19.31 -8.18
C MET A 441 1.53 18.48 -8.93
N HIS A 442 2.72 18.31 -8.33
CA HIS A 442 3.81 17.50 -8.86
C HIS A 442 3.96 16.15 -8.16
N THR A 443 3.17 15.85 -7.14
CA THR A 443 3.25 14.58 -6.40
C THR A 443 2.65 13.42 -7.20
N ARG A 444 3.17 12.20 -6.97
CA ARG A 444 2.60 10.97 -7.54
C ARG A 444 1.18 10.68 -7.06
N TYR A 445 0.85 11.10 -5.84
CA TYR A 445 -0.45 10.83 -5.18
C TYR A 445 -1.48 11.96 -5.39
N ARG A 446 -1.23 12.88 -6.32
CA ARG A 446 -2.09 14.04 -6.61
C ARG A 446 -3.54 13.66 -6.97
N SER A 447 -3.75 12.58 -7.72
CA SER A 447 -5.10 12.16 -8.11
C SER A 447 -5.91 11.66 -6.92
N ARG A 448 -5.29 10.89 -6.00
CA ARG A 448 -5.91 10.51 -4.72
C ARG A 448 -6.27 11.75 -3.90
N PHE A 449 -5.38 12.75 -3.84
CA PHE A 449 -5.66 13.99 -3.14
C PHE A 449 -6.82 14.78 -3.77
N MET A 450 -6.88 14.91 -5.10
CA MET A 450 -7.96 15.64 -5.77
C MET A 450 -9.33 14.98 -5.60
N ARG A 451 -9.40 13.64 -5.57
CA ARG A 451 -10.63 12.89 -5.21
C ARG A 451 -11.11 13.24 -3.81
N MET A 452 -10.20 13.26 -2.85
CA MET A 452 -10.51 13.64 -1.47
C MET A 452 -10.96 15.11 -1.39
N LEU A 453 -10.27 16.00 -2.11
CA LEU A 453 -10.59 17.43 -2.12
C LEU A 453 -12.00 17.70 -2.68
N ASP A 454 -12.40 17.02 -3.76
CA ASP A 454 -13.79 17.11 -4.28
C ASP A 454 -14.81 16.58 -3.27
N THR A 455 -14.48 15.50 -2.56
CA THR A 455 -15.33 14.96 -1.49
C THR A 455 -15.49 15.97 -0.35
N PHE A 456 -14.41 16.62 0.09
CA PHE A 456 -14.44 17.57 1.22
C PHE A 456 -15.15 18.87 0.88
N LEU A 457 -15.00 19.36 -0.35
CA LEU A 457 -15.64 20.58 -0.84
C LEU A 457 -17.03 20.32 -1.44
N GLY A 458 -17.45 19.05 -1.56
CA GLY A 458 -18.81 18.65 -1.88
C GLY A 458 -19.80 18.80 -0.71
N SER A 459 -19.33 19.17 0.48
CA SER A 459 -20.18 19.37 1.66
C SER A 459 -21.10 20.60 1.51
N THR A 460 -22.39 20.42 1.81
CA THR A 460 -23.42 21.46 1.69
C THR A 460 -23.31 22.57 2.73
N HIS A 461 -22.63 22.33 3.85
CA HIS A 461 -22.56 23.25 4.99
C HIS A 461 -21.38 24.23 4.92
N LEU A 462 -20.70 24.32 3.78
CA LEU A 462 -19.52 25.17 3.64
C LEU A 462 -19.89 26.62 3.30
N PRO A 463 -19.31 27.61 4.01
CA PRO A 463 -19.38 29.01 3.61
C PRO A 463 -18.79 29.22 2.21
N VAL A 464 -19.46 30.02 1.39
CA VAL A 464 -19.03 30.34 0.02
C VAL A 464 -17.61 30.95 0.00
N ALA A 465 -17.25 31.73 1.03
CA ALA A 465 -15.92 32.30 1.17
C ALA A 465 -14.80 31.25 1.25
N ILE A 466 -15.03 30.11 1.93
CA ILE A 466 -14.06 29.01 1.99
C ILE A 466 -13.89 28.42 0.59
N VAL A 467 -15.00 28.09 -0.09
CA VAL A 467 -14.94 27.51 -1.44
C VAL A 467 -14.23 28.44 -2.41
N ALA A 468 -14.53 29.74 -2.38
CA ALA A 468 -13.87 30.75 -3.21
C ALA A 468 -12.35 30.80 -2.96
N SER A 469 -11.91 30.69 -1.70
CA SER A 469 -10.48 30.66 -1.36
C SER A 469 -9.77 29.43 -1.94
N PHE A 470 -10.41 28.27 -1.92
CA PHE A 470 -9.89 27.03 -2.52
C PHE A 470 -9.84 27.13 -4.04
N ILE A 471 -10.87 27.67 -4.68
CA ILE A 471 -10.89 27.92 -6.13
C ILE A 471 -9.73 28.85 -6.51
N LYS A 472 -9.64 30.02 -5.88
CA LYS A 472 -8.59 31.02 -6.18
C LYS A 472 -7.18 30.46 -5.94
N ARG A 473 -6.96 29.73 -4.85
CA ARG A 473 -5.66 29.09 -4.59
C ARG A 473 -5.35 28.01 -5.64
N ALA A 474 -6.30 27.13 -5.98
CA ALA A 474 -6.11 26.11 -7.03
C ALA A 474 -5.82 26.75 -8.40
N SER A 475 -6.54 27.81 -8.77
CA SER A 475 -6.28 28.60 -9.98
C SER A 475 -4.89 29.22 -9.98
N ARG A 476 -4.41 29.78 -8.87
CA ARG A 476 -3.03 30.29 -8.78
C ARG A 476 -1.98 29.20 -8.89
N LEU A 477 -2.20 28.05 -8.26
CA LEU A 477 -1.28 26.91 -8.36
C LEU A 477 -1.22 26.34 -9.78
N SER A 478 -2.33 26.40 -10.52
CA SER A 478 -2.38 25.89 -11.89
C SER A 478 -1.39 26.61 -12.84
N LEU A 479 -1.03 27.88 -12.59
CA LEU A 479 -0.04 28.62 -13.38
C LEU A 479 1.36 27.99 -13.37
N ARG A 480 1.70 27.29 -12.29
CA ARG A 480 2.99 26.58 -12.14
C ARG A 480 2.84 25.07 -12.30
N ALA A 481 1.63 24.58 -12.50
CA ALA A 481 1.33 23.17 -12.53
C ALA A 481 1.69 22.51 -13.86
N THR A 482 1.75 21.18 -13.84
CA THR A 482 1.89 20.38 -15.06
C THR A 482 0.59 20.44 -15.89
N PRO A 483 0.63 20.26 -17.23
CA PRO A 483 -0.58 20.17 -18.04
C PRO A 483 -1.54 19.07 -17.59
N ALA A 484 -1.00 17.95 -17.09
CA ALA A 484 -1.78 16.85 -16.51
C ALA A 484 -2.60 17.32 -15.31
N ALA A 485 -1.99 18.13 -14.45
CA ALA A 485 -2.68 18.76 -13.33
C ALA A 485 -3.71 19.82 -13.77
N ILE A 486 -3.44 20.60 -14.82
CA ILE A 486 -4.40 21.62 -15.31
C ILE A 486 -5.69 20.98 -15.82
N VAL A 487 -5.57 19.85 -16.54
CA VAL A 487 -6.74 19.09 -17.03
C VAL A 487 -7.63 18.58 -15.88
N GLU A 488 -7.09 18.39 -14.68
CA GLU A 488 -7.86 18.02 -13.49
C GLU A 488 -8.44 19.25 -12.76
N ILE A 489 -7.68 20.34 -12.66
CA ILE A 489 -8.11 21.56 -11.96
C ILE A 489 -9.29 22.23 -12.67
N VAL A 490 -9.30 22.29 -14.01
CA VAL A 490 -10.34 23.03 -14.74
C VAL A 490 -11.75 22.43 -14.52
N PRO A 491 -11.98 21.12 -14.71
CA PRO A 491 -13.26 20.48 -14.38
C PRO A 491 -13.60 20.55 -12.89
N PHE A 492 -12.60 20.45 -12.01
CA PHE A 492 -12.78 20.59 -10.57
C PHE A 492 -13.31 21.98 -10.18
N VAL A 493 -12.68 23.05 -10.69
CA VAL A 493 -13.14 24.43 -10.47
C VAL A 493 -14.52 24.65 -11.09
N TRP A 494 -14.76 24.13 -12.31
CA TRP A 494 -16.07 24.21 -12.95
C TRP A 494 -17.16 23.58 -12.08
N ASN A 495 -16.90 22.38 -11.51
CA ASN A 495 -17.85 21.69 -10.65
C ASN A 495 -18.15 22.50 -9.37
N LEU A 496 -17.13 23.10 -8.75
CA LEU A 496 -17.31 23.93 -7.55
C LEU A 496 -18.11 25.21 -7.85
N LEU A 497 -17.84 25.88 -8.97
CA LEU A 497 -18.59 27.07 -9.40
C LEU A 497 -20.06 26.75 -9.67
N LYS A 498 -20.34 25.60 -10.28
CA LYS A 498 -21.72 25.16 -10.54
C LYS A 498 -22.47 24.81 -9.26
N ARG A 499 -21.79 24.18 -8.28
CA ARG A 499 -22.38 23.86 -6.96
C ARG A 499 -22.65 25.12 -6.12
N HIS A 500 -21.75 26.10 -6.17
CA HIS A 500 -21.84 27.34 -5.39
C HIS A 500 -21.93 28.57 -6.29
N PRO A 501 -23.14 29.00 -6.70
CA PRO A 501 -23.32 30.12 -7.64
C PRO A 501 -22.80 31.46 -7.12
N GLY A 502 -22.62 31.62 -5.80
CA GLY A 502 -21.98 32.81 -5.21
C GLY A 502 -20.52 33.01 -5.64
N CYS A 503 -19.82 31.93 -6.04
CA CYS A 503 -18.46 32.02 -6.58
C CYS A 503 -18.43 32.47 -8.06
N MET A 504 -19.57 32.51 -8.75
CA MET A 504 -19.64 32.91 -10.17
C MET A 504 -19.18 34.36 -10.39
N GLN A 505 -19.31 35.21 -9.37
CA GLN A 505 -18.82 36.59 -9.37
C GLN A 505 -17.31 36.69 -9.63
N MET A 506 -16.55 35.61 -9.39
CA MET A 506 -15.12 35.55 -9.68
C MET A 506 -14.80 35.37 -11.18
N ILE A 507 -15.75 34.90 -11.98
CA ILE A 507 -15.64 34.83 -13.45
C ILE A 507 -16.21 36.10 -14.07
N HIS A 508 -17.41 36.48 -13.66
CA HIS A 508 -18.14 37.61 -14.22
C HIS A 508 -18.52 38.57 -13.10
N ARG A 509 -17.86 39.72 -13.08
CA ARG A 509 -18.14 40.81 -12.14
C ARG A 509 -18.65 42.02 -12.90
N GLU A 510 -19.81 42.49 -12.47
CA GLU A 510 -20.34 43.79 -12.87
C GLU A 510 -19.78 44.83 -11.90
N TRP A 511 -19.17 45.89 -12.43
CA TRP A 511 -18.72 47.02 -11.62
C TRP A 511 -19.77 48.12 -11.71
N ASP A 512 -20.32 48.54 -10.56
CA ASP A 512 -21.19 49.72 -10.46
C ASP A 512 -20.34 50.99 -10.60
N GLY A 513 -19.98 51.36 -11.84
CA GLY A 513 -19.23 52.56 -12.18
C GLY A 513 -18.32 52.41 -13.40
N ASP A 514 -17.94 53.56 -14.00
CA ASP A 514 -17.14 53.65 -15.24
C ASP A 514 -15.63 53.38 -14.99
N HIS A 515 -15.31 52.29 -14.28
CA HIS A 515 -13.92 51.89 -13.96
C HIS A 515 -13.17 51.31 -15.18
N LEU A 516 -13.82 51.17 -16.32
CA LEU A 516 -13.19 50.86 -17.61
C LEU A 516 -12.15 51.92 -18.04
N ALA A 517 -12.27 53.16 -17.52
CA ALA A 517 -11.33 54.25 -17.80
C ALA A 517 -9.99 54.15 -17.03
N LEU A 518 -9.91 53.32 -15.97
CA LEU A 518 -8.69 53.15 -15.16
C LEU A 518 -7.69 52.13 -15.74
N GLY A 519 -8.09 51.40 -16.78
CA GLY A 519 -7.26 50.39 -17.43
C GLY A 519 -6.95 49.16 -16.55
N PRO A 520 -6.22 48.15 -17.09
CA PRO A 520 -5.90 46.90 -16.39
C PRO A 520 -5.10 47.08 -15.09
N SER A 521 -4.45 48.22 -14.92
CA SER A 521 -3.62 48.61 -13.78
C SER A 521 -4.40 49.20 -12.59
N GLY A 522 -5.69 49.51 -12.77
CA GLY A 522 -6.51 50.16 -11.73
C GLY A 522 -7.24 49.23 -10.77
N VAL A 523 -7.36 47.94 -11.08
CA VAL A 523 -8.07 46.97 -10.24
C VAL A 523 -7.05 46.18 -9.42
N GLN A 524 -6.92 46.49 -8.13
CA GLN A 524 -6.10 45.70 -7.21
C GLN A 524 -6.84 44.42 -6.83
N ASP A 525 -6.15 43.27 -6.92
CA ASP A 525 -6.67 41.97 -6.46
C ASP A 525 -6.76 41.96 -4.93
N GLY A 526 -7.97 41.80 -4.39
CA GLY A 526 -8.22 41.70 -2.93
C GLY A 526 -7.75 40.39 -2.29
N PHE A 527 -7.27 39.42 -3.07
CA PHE A 527 -6.85 38.13 -2.55
C PHE A 527 -5.46 38.15 -1.90
N ASN A 528 -5.41 37.80 -0.61
CA ASN A 528 -4.15 37.60 0.13
C ASN A 528 -3.70 36.13 0.07
N ALA A 529 -2.61 35.86 -0.66
CA ALA A 529 -2.08 34.50 -0.81
C ALA A 529 -1.44 33.92 0.45
N HIS A 530 -0.92 34.77 1.35
CA HIS A 530 -0.20 34.36 2.56
C HIS A 530 -1.11 34.05 3.74
N GLU A 531 -2.40 34.37 3.61
CA GLU A 531 -3.37 34.09 4.66
C GLU A 531 -3.55 32.58 4.87
N THR A 532 -3.63 32.17 6.13
CA THR A 532 -3.75 30.75 6.52
C THR A 532 -5.21 30.35 6.68
N ASN A 533 -6.06 31.28 7.12
CA ASN A 533 -7.48 31.03 7.32
C ASN A 533 -8.25 31.29 6.02
N PRO A 534 -8.87 30.27 5.40
CA PRO A 534 -9.55 30.42 4.11
C PRO A 534 -10.69 31.45 4.16
N LEU A 535 -11.31 31.65 5.32
CA LEU A 535 -12.37 32.62 5.56
C LEU A 535 -11.95 34.08 5.37
N HIS A 536 -10.68 34.42 5.61
CA HIS A 536 -10.19 35.80 5.61
C HIS A 536 -9.33 36.15 4.38
N THR A 537 -9.31 35.29 3.37
CA THR A 537 -8.44 35.47 2.19
C THR A 537 -8.89 36.56 1.22
N GLY A 538 -10.14 37.06 1.33
CA GLY A 538 -10.70 38.03 0.39
C GLY A 538 -10.98 37.47 -1.02
N ALA A 539 -11.01 36.14 -1.18
CA ALA A 539 -11.10 35.51 -2.50
C ALA A 539 -12.37 35.82 -3.30
N LEU A 540 -13.50 36.13 -2.63
CA LEU A 540 -14.74 36.53 -3.31
C LEU A 540 -14.63 37.90 -3.99
N GLU A 541 -13.78 38.78 -3.45
CA GLU A 541 -13.54 40.11 -4.02
C GLU A 541 -12.50 40.06 -5.16
N SER A 542 -11.93 38.89 -5.42
CA SER A 542 -11.00 38.61 -6.50
C SER A 542 -11.69 37.98 -7.72
N SER A 543 -11.04 38.04 -8.88
CA SER A 543 -11.40 37.30 -10.08
C SER A 543 -10.38 36.21 -10.47
N LEU A 544 -10.77 35.31 -11.38
CA LEU A 544 -9.99 34.15 -11.85
C LEU A 544 -9.18 34.43 -13.12
N TRP A 545 -8.30 35.43 -13.08
CA TRP A 545 -7.42 35.76 -14.21
C TRP A 545 -6.50 34.59 -14.60
N GLU A 546 -6.15 33.74 -13.65
CA GLU A 546 -5.22 32.63 -13.84
C GLU A 546 -5.79 31.58 -14.80
N LEU A 547 -7.07 31.22 -14.65
CA LEU A 547 -7.73 30.28 -15.58
C LEU A 547 -8.02 30.93 -16.93
N ALA A 548 -8.29 32.24 -16.95
CA ALA A 548 -8.49 32.98 -18.19
C ALA A 548 -7.23 32.96 -19.09
N SER A 549 -6.05 32.99 -18.48
CA SER A 549 -4.75 32.96 -19.18
C SER A 549 -4.49 31.67 -19.99
N PHE A 550 -5.14 30.55 -19.67
CA PHE A 550 -4.94 29.29 -20.40
C PHE A 550 -5.70 29.19 -21.72
N GLY A 551 -6.60 30.13 -22.03
CA GLY A 551 -7.29 30.20 -23.32
C GLY A 551 -8.73 30.72 -23.28
N ALA A 552 -9.35 30.81 -22.09
CA ALA A 552 -10.73 31.27 -21.95
C ALA A 552 -10.89 32.74 -22.39
N TYR A 553 -9.86 33.57 -22.16
CA TYR A 553 -9.85 34.97 -22.57
C TYR A 553 -9.97 35.14 -24.10
N ARG A 554 -9.26 34.32 -24.88
CA ARG A 554 -9.27 34.40 -26.36
C ARG A 554 -10.67 34.19 -26.94
N LEU A 555 -11.43 33.24 -26.41
CA LEU A 555 -12.79 32.98 -26.88
C LEU A 555 -13.74 34.12 -26.49
N SER A 556 -13.61 34.66 -25.26
CA SER A 556 -14.41 35.80 -24.79
C SER A 556 -14.24 37.04 -25.66
N GLN A 557 -13.00 37.33 -26.11
CA GLN A 557 -12.74 38.45 -27.02
C GLN A 557 -13.30 38.21 -28.43
N SER A 558 -13.13 36.99 -28.96
CA SER A 558 -13.63 36.64 -30.30
C SER A 558 -15.16 36.76 -30.44
N SER A 559 -15.88 36.59 -29.32
CA SER A 559 -17.34 36.75 -29.28
C SER A 559 -17.79 38.21 -29.19
N GLN A 560 -16.96 39.14 -28.70
CA GLN A 560 -17.37 40.54 -28.45
C GLN A 560 -16.87 41.51 -29.52
N GLN A 561 -15.72 41.26 -30.15
CA GLN A 561 -15.19 42.09 -31.23
C GLN A 561 -14.58 41.20 -32.30
N GLY A 562 -15.04 41.34 -33.55
CA GLY A 562 -14.47 40.68 -34.74
C GLY A 562 -13.08 41.20 -35.09
N ALA A 563 -12.13 41.10 -34.15
CA ALA A 563 -10.78 41.60 -34.26
C ALA A 563 -9.79 40.48 -34.61
N THR A 564 -8.84 40.86 -35.46
CA THR A 564 -7.79 40.03 -36.07
C THR A 564 -6.89 39.33 -35.07
N VAL A 565 -6.39 38.16 -35.48
CA VAL A 565 -5.41 37.27 -34.81
C VAL A 565 -4.07 37.97 -34.56
N ALA A 566 -4.02 38.93 -33.65
CA ALA A 566 -2.82 39.69 -33.31
C ALA A 566 -2.56 39.65 -31.81
N SER A 567 -2.05 38.51 -31.34
CA SER A 567 -0.92 38.39 -30.39
C SER A 567 -0.84 36.93 -29.94
N GLY A 568 0.17 36.20 -30.44
CA GLY A 568 0.48 34.86 -29.96
C GLY A 568 1.08 34.95 -28.56
N GLY A 569 0.33 34.48 -27.55
CA GLY A 569 0.80 34.44 -26.16
C GLY A 569 -0.21 33.83 -25.18
N ASP A 570 -1.52 34.02 -25.41
CA ASP A 570 -2.56 33.77 -24.41
C ASP A 570 -3.20 32.36 -24.48
N THR A 571 -2.45 31.35 -24.89
CA THR A 571 -2.94 29.96 -24.83
C THR A 571 -1.89 29.05 -24.26
N HIS A 572 -2.35 28.09 -23.47
CA HIS A 572 -1.52 26.97 -23.09
C HIS A 572 -0.98 26.27 -24.34
N TYR A 573 0.31 25.89 -24.32
CA TYR A 573 0.99 25.31 -25.49
C TYR A 573 0.32 24.03 -26.01
N LEU A 574 -0.32 23.26 -25.12
CA LEU A 574 -1.12 22.10 -25.48
C LEU A 574 -2.55 22.54 -25.84
N GLY A 575 -2.95 22.32 -27.10
CA GLY A 575 -4.28 22.68 -27.61
C GLY A 575 -5.43 22.05 -26.83
N SER A 576 -5.28 20.79 -26.39
CA SER A 576 -6.29 20.08 -25.58
C SER A 576 -6.61 20.82 -24.27
N VAL A 577 -5.61 21.39 -23.60
CA VAL A 577 -5.81 22.15 -22.35
C VAL A 577 -6.50 23.48 -22.64
N SER A 578 -6.11 24.16 -23.72
CA SER A 578 -6.74 25.43 -24.13
C SER A 578 -8.22 25.26 -24.43
N THR A 579 -8.61 24.17 -25.12
CA THR A 579 -10.02 23.86 -25.40
C THR A 579 -10.80 23.47 -24.14
N PHE A 580 -10.15 22.89 -23.13
CA PHE A 580 -10.81 22.63 -21.85
C PHE A 580 -10.98 23.90 -21.03
N ALA A 581 -9.96 24.78 -21.00
CA ALA A 581 -10.06 26.06 -20.32
C ALA A 581 -11.14 26.98 -20.94
N SER A 582 -11.38 26.88 -22.25
CA SER A 582 -12.42 27.68 -22.91
C SER A 582 -13.84 27.33 -22.47
N VAL A 583 -14.09 26.16 -21.89
CA VAL A 583 -15.39 25.77 -21.31
C VAL A 583 -15.85 26.77 -20.26
N LEU A 584 -14.93 27.42 -19.54
CA LEU A 584 -15.28 28.42 -18.52
C LEU A 584 -15.78 29.75 -19.11
N ALA A 585 -15.46 30.03 -20.39
CA ALA A 585 -15.97 31.19 -21.12
C ALA A 585 -17.29 30.89 -21.87
N GLU A 586 -17.59 29.61 -22.09
CA GLU A 586 -18.84 29.16 -22.69
C GLU A 586 -19.98 29.14 -21.66
N PRO A 587 -21.25 29.24 -22.11
CA PRO A 587 -22.38 29.09 -21.20
C PRO A 587 -22.38 27.70 -20.52
N PHE A 588 -22.66 27.68 -19.22
CA PHE A 588 -22.66 26.47 -18.37
C PHE A 588 -23.85 25.55 -18.69
N THR A 589 -23.79 24.86 -19.83
CA THR A 589 -24.83 23.93 -20.34
C THR A 589 -24.76 22.55 -19.71
N GLN A 590 -23.55 22.08 -19.38
CA GLN A 590 -23.36 20.77 -18.75
C GLN A 590 -23.77 20.80 -17.26
N GLN A 591 -24.11 19.64 -16.70
CA GLN A 591 -24.52 19.51 -15.29
C GLN A 591 -23.34 19.26 -14.34
N GLN A 592 -22.47 18.31 -14.68
CA GLN A 592 -21.27 17.97 -13.92
C GLN A 592 -20.23 17.30 -14.84
N TYR A 593 -18.96 17.62 -14.64
CA TYR A 593 -17.85 16.84 -15.18
C TYR A 593 -17.48 15.72 -14.21
N MET A 594 -17.43 14.48 -14.70
CA MET A 594 -16.93 13.35 -13.91
C MET A 594 -15.42 13.47 -13.80
N LEU A 595 -14.91 13.70 -12.58
CA LEU A 595 -13.48 13.93 -12.37
C LEU A 595 -12.65 12.68 -12.67
N GLU A 596 -13.18 11.47 -12.45
CA GLU A 596 -12.46 10.20 -12.66
C GLU A 596 -11.94 10.03 -14.09
N ASP A 597 -12.59 10.62 -15.09
CA ASP A 597 -12.14 10.56 -16.49
C ASP A 597 -10.87 11.39 -16.74
N PHE A 598 -10.62 12.40 -15.91
CA PHE A 598 -9.49 13.34 -16.03
C PHE A 598 -8.37 13.02 -15.04
N LEU A 599 -8.71 12.39 -13.93
CA LEU A 599 -7.78 11.92 -12.91
C LEU A 599 -6.86 10.85 -13.50
N ASP A 600 -5.64 10.76 -12.97
CA ASP A 600 -4.59 9.81 -13.41
C ASP A 600 -3.99 10.09 -14.80
N SER A 601 -4.27 11.26 -15.39
CA SER A 601 -3.53 11.71 -16.57
C SER A 601 -2.04 11.89 -16.25
N THR A 602 -1.15 11.46 -17.12
CA THR A 602 0.30 11.63 -16.96
C THR A 602 0.90 12.15 -18.25
N TYR A 603 2.14 12.65 -18.20
CA TYR A 603 2.85 13.01 -19.42
C TYR A 603 2.95 11.85 -20.41
N SER A 604 3.07 10.61 -19.92
CA SER A 604 3.08 9.41 -20.77
C SER A 604 1.76 9.23 -21.51
N THR A 605 0.63 9.30 -20.79
CA THR A 605 -0.69 9.12 -21.42
C THR A 605 -1.00 10.27 -22.37
N MET A 606 -0.68 11.52 -22.00
CA MET A 606 -0.84 12.68 -22.88
C MET A 606 0.01 12.55 -24.14
N PHE A 607 1.27 12.15 -24.02
CA PHE A 607 2.15 11.94 -25.17
C PHE A 607 1.62 10.83 -26.09
N GLU A 608 1.15 9.71 -25.52
CA GLU A 608 0.52 8.64 -26.30
C GLU A 608 -0.74 9.12 -27.03
N THR A 609 -1.57 9.95 -26.39
CA THR A 609 -2.78 10.48 -27.05
C THR A 609 -2.44 11.38 -28.22
N GLU A 610 -1.44 12.27 -28.08
CA GLU A 610 -1.03 13.18 -29.15
C GLU A 610 -0.29 12.45 -30.28
N THR A 611 0.55 11.45 -29.96
CA THR A 611 1.19 10.60 -30.98
C THR A 611 0.16 9.77 -31.75
N LYS A 612 -0.84 9.19 -31.09
CA LYS A 612 -1.94 8.47 -31.76
C LYS A 612 -2.76 9.41 -32.67
N LYS A 613 -3.10 10.62 -32.20
CA LYS A 613 -3.82 11.63 -33.00
C LYS A 613 -3.02 12.04 -34.24
N THR A 614 -1.71 12.30 -34.09
CA THR A 614 -0.85 12.72 -35.21
C THR A 614 -0.63 11.61 -36.23
N LEU A 615 -0.47 10.35 -35.79
CA LEU A 615 -0.39 9.18 -36.65
C LEU A 615 -1.71 8.99 -37.43
N GLN A 616 -2.86 9.03 -36.76
CA GLN A 616 -4.17 8.92 -37.42
C GLN A 616 -4.43 10.07 -38.39
N ARG A 617 -4.02 11.30 -38.06
CA ARG A 617 -4.11 12.45 -38.98
C ARG A 617 -3.28 12.19 -40.24
N ARG A 618 -2.08 11.63 -40.10
CA ARG A 618 -1.22 11.25 -41.23
C ARG A 618 -1.82 10.13 -42.07
N GLU A 619 -2.46 9.14 -41.45
CA GLU A 619 -3.19 8.08 -42.16
C GLU A 619 -4.39 8.62 -42.92
N ARG A 620 -5.17 9.52 -42.31
CA ARG A 620 -6.30 10.19 -42.96
C ARG A 620 -5.85 11.08 -44.13
N ALA A 621 -4.73 11.79 -43.98
CA ALA A 621 -4.13 12.57 -45.06
C ALA A 621 -3.58 11.69 -46.20
N LYS A 622 -3.18 10.45 -45.92
CA LYS A 622 -2.73 9.46 -46.92
C LYS A 622 -3.87 8.70 -47.58
N LYS A 623 -5.08 8.68 -47.00
CA LYS A 623 -6.25 8.14 -47.70
C LYS A 623 -6.56 9.07 -48.88
N PRO A 624 -6.69 8.55 -50.12
CA PRO A 624 -7.10 9.38 -51.23
C PRO A 624 -8.46 9.99 -50.87
N VAL A 625 -8.54 11.32 -50.97
CA VAL A 625 -9.80 12.05 -50.79
C VAL A 625 -10.76 11.50 -51.83
N ALA A 626 -11.73 10.70 -51.41
CA ALA A 626 -12.81 10.29 -52.29
C ALA A 626 -13.48 11.59 -52.78
N PRO A 627 -13.57 11.82 -54.09
CA PRO A 627 -14.28 13.00 -54.59
C PRO A 627 -15.69 12.98 -53.98
N PRO A 628 -16.24 14.15 -53.59
CA PRO A 628 -17.61 14.20 -53.08
C PRO A 628 -18.52 13.49 -54.08
N PRO A 629 -19.54 12.73 -53.62
CA PRO A 629 -20.46 12.07 -54.54
C PRO A 629 -21.04 13.16 -55.43
N VAL A 630 -20.63 13.16 -56.69
CA VAL A 630 -21.20 14.03 -57.71
C VAL A 630 -22.64 13.58 -57.80
N ALA A 631 -23.55 14.36 -57.22
CA ALA A 631 -24.98 14.18 -57.45
C ALA A 631 -25.15 14.10 -58.98
N PRO A 632 -25.84 13.08 -59.52
CA PRO A 632 -26.03 13.00 -60.96
C PRO A 632 -26.73 14.28 -61.39
N LEU A 633 -26.00 15.17 -62.06
CA LEU A 633 -26.59 16.32 -62.69
C LEU A 633 -27.42 15.74 -63.84
N ASP A 634 -28.74 15.62 -63.64
CA ASP A 634 -29.70 15.45 -64.71
C ASP A 634 -29.65 16.70 -65.59
N ILE A 635 -28.68 16.73 -66.50
CA ILE A 635 -28.59 17.77 -67.52
C ILE A 635 -29.63 17.41 -68.58
N THR A 636 -30.89 17.79 -68.34
CA THR A 636 -31.85 17.95 -69.44
C THR A 636 -31.36 19.12 -70.30
N LEU A 637 -30.64 18.77 -71.37
CA LEU A 637 -30.01 19.71 -72.32
C LEU A 637 -31.06 20.56 -73.05
N SER A 638 -31.45 21.71 -72.49
CA SER A 638 -32.14 22.75 -73.27
C SER A 638 -31.09 23.68 -73.89
N VAL A 639 -30.81 23.52 -75.18
CA VAL A 639 -30.02 24.50 -75.94
C VAL A 639 -30.91 25.72 -76.21
N PRO A 640 -30.49 26.95 -75.87
CA PRO A 640 -31.24 28.16 -76.20
C PRO A 640 -31.44 28.28 -77.71
N ALA A 641 -32.68 28.56 -78.15
CA ALA A 641 -33.09 28.56 -79.56
C ALA A 641 -32.28 29.50 -80.48
N LEU A 642 -31.60 30.51 -79.92
CA LEU A 642 -30.83 31.51 -80.66
C LEU A 642 -29.53 30.99 -81.31
N LEU A 643 -29.05 29.79 -80.98
CA LEU A 643 -27.90 29.17 -81.65
C LEU A 643 -28.29 28.27 -82.84
N ALA A 644 -29.58 27.96 -83.02
CA ALA A 644 -30.07 27.10 -84.09
C ALA A 644 -30.08 27.80 -85.47
N ASP A 645 -30.28 29.11 -85.49
CA ASP A 645 -30.51 29.87 -86.73
C ASP A 645 -29.26 30.12 -87.58
N LYS A 646 -28.06 29.87 -87.06
CA LYS A 646 -26.80 30.10 -87.81
C LYS A 646 -26.20 28.85 -88.47
N SER A 647 -26.70 27.65 -88.19
CA SER A 647 -26.15 26.40 -88.75
C SER A 647 -27.16 25.47 -89.40
N GLY A 648 -28.43 25.87 -89.53
CA GLY A 648 -29.45 25.19 -90.33
C GLY A 648 -29.83 23.76 -89.88
N ASN A 649 -29.20 23.21 -88.85
CA ASN A 649 -29.52 21.90 -88.29
C ASN A 649 -29.30 21.89 -86.77
N MET A 650 -30.39 21.72 -86.02
CA MET A 650 -30.43 21.77 -84.55
C MET A 650 -29.57 20.67 -83.92
N GLU A 651 -29.61 19.45 -84.48
CA GLU A 651 -28.86 18.31 -83.93
C GLU A 651 -27.34 18.47 -84.05
N THR A 652 -26.84 19.12 -85.10
CA THR A 652 -25.39 19.30 -85.29
C THR A 652 -24.84 20.37 -84.36
N ALA A 653 -25.61 21.43 -84.06
CA ALA A 653 -25.27 22.43 -83.05
C ALA A 653 -25.24 21.84 -81.64
N VAL A 654 -26.26 21.05 -81.27
CA VAL A 654 -26.32 20.33 -79.99
C VAL A 654 -25.16 19.35 -79.84
N ARG A 655 -24.84 18.57 -80.88
CA ARG A 655 -23.70 17.64 -80.88
C ARG A 655 -22.35 18.37 -80.79
N ARG A 656 -22.19 19.55 -81.39
CA ARG A 656 -20.93 20.31 -81.34
C ARG A 656 -20.70 20.93 -79.97
N GLU A 657 -21.74 21.47 -79.34
CA GLU A 657 -21.65 22.08 -78.02
C GLU A 657 -21.50 21.02 -76.91
N THR A 658 -22.22 19.89 -77.02
CA THR A 658 -22.02 18.75 -76.11
C THR A 658 -20.62 18.15 -76.25
N ARG A 659 -20.06 18.03 -77.46
CA ARG A 659 -18.68 17.56 -77.67
C ARG A 659 -17.63 18.55 -77.18
N LYS A 660 -17.89 19.86 -77.26
CA LYS A 660 -17.03 20.92 -76.72
C LYS A 660 -16.99 20.88 -75.19
N ARG A 661 -18.14 20.66 -74.54
CA ARG A 661 -18.25 20.56 -73.07
C ARG A 661 -17.76 19.21 -72.55
N LEU A 662 -18.02 18.11 -73.23
CA LEU A 662 -17.47 16.80 -72.87
C LEU A 662 -15.93 16.75 -73.00
N ARG A 663 -15.33 17.51 -73.93
CA ARG A 663 -13.87 17.68 -73.98
C ARG A 663 -13.29 18.42 -72.78
N LEU A 664 -14.02 19.37 -72.20
CA LEU A 664 -13.64 20.05 -70.95
C LEU A 664 -13.68 19.11 -69.72
N TYR A 665 -14.52 18.07 -69.75
CA TYR A 665 -14.66 17.12 -68.64
C TYR A 665 -13.82 15.84 -68.80
N ALA A 666 -13.56 15.38 -70.04
CA ALA A 666 -12.86 14.12 -70.30
C ALA A 666 -11.31 14.22 -70.26
N PHE A 667 -10.77 15.42 -70.45
CA PHE A 667 -9.36 15.72 -70.21
C PHE A 667 -9.29 17.02 -69.41
N PRO A 668 -9.05 17.00 -68.09
CA PRO A 668 -8.59 18.19 -67.40
C PRO A 668 -7.21 18.47 -67.97
N CYS A 669 -7.14 19.36 -68.96
CA CYS A 669 -5.88 19.83 -69.50
C CYS A 669 -5.12 20.47 -68.33
N GLU A 670 -3.90 20.00 -68.08
CA GLU A 670 -2.91 20.76 -67.32
C GLU A 670 -2.91 22.20 -67.84
N ALA A 671 -3.08 23.14 -66.91
CA ALA A 671 -2.87 24.58 -67.04
C ALA A 671 -3.34 25.26 -68.35
N SER A 672 -4.33 26.14 -68.23
CA SER A 672 -4.37 27.37 -69.02
C SER A 672 -4.43 28.57 -68.08
N PRO A 673 -3.86 29.71 -68.49
CA PRO A 673 -3.21 30.66 -67.60
C PRO A 673 -4.25 31.48 -66.85
N ALA A 674 -4.27 31.37 -65.52
CA ALA A 674 -4.77 32.45 -64.71
C ALA A 674 -3.74 33.59 -64.87
N GLY A 675 -4.17 34.70 -65.44
CA GLY A 675 -3.36 35.91 -65.51
C GLY A 675 -2.85 36.26 -64.12
N ASP A 676 -1.57 36.61 -64.05
CA ASP A 676 -0.91 37.11 -62.87
C ASP A 676 -1.75 38.26 -62.30
N THR A 677 -2.23 38.09 -61.06
CA THR A 677 -2.76 39.23 -60.33
C THR A 677 -1.57 40.09 -59.88
N PRO A 678 -1.66 41.43 -59.92
CA PRO A 678 -0.55 42.33 -59.56
C PRO A 678 -0.04 42.15 -58.10
N LEU A 679 -0.76 41.40 -57.28
CA LEU A 679 -0.37 41.02 -55.93
C LEU A 679 0.66 39.87 -55.90
N ASP A 680 0.65 38.97 -56.88
CA ASP A 680 1.60 37.85 -56.96
C ASP A 680 2.96 38.27 -57.55
N GLU A 681 2.98 39.25 -58.47
CA GLU A 681 4.23 39.88 -58.93
C GLU A 681 4.92 40.67 -57.80
N SER A 682 4.13 41.37 -56.97
CA SER A 682 4.63 42.11 -55.81
C SER A 682 5.23 41.19 -54.74
N ARG A 683 4.73 39.95 -54.62
CA ARG A 683 5.27 38.94 -53.70
C ARG A 683 6.55 38.28 -54.19
N ARG A 684 6.76 38.19 -55.50
CA ARG A 684 7.96 37.59 -56.12
C ARG A 684 9.13 38.57 -56.27
N ALA A 685 8.86 39.88 -56.23
CA ALA A 685 9.88 40.93 -56.37
C ALA A 685 10.65 41.25 -55.07
N MET A 686 10.34 40.63 -53.93
CA MET A 686 11.13 40.82 -52.71
C MET A 686 12.32 39.84 -52.66
N PRO A 687 13.58 40.32 -52.68
CA PRO A 687 14.75 39.47 -52.49
C PRO A 687 14.79 38.91 -51.06
N VAL A 688 15.16 37.64 -50.94
CA VAL A 688 15.06 36.80 -49.72
C VAL A 688 16.14 37.13 -48.66
N ASP A 689 17.03 38.10 -48.92
CA ASP A 689 18.23 38.32 -48.10
C ASP A 689 18.13 39.43 -47.02
N ASP A 690 17.01 40.14 -46.88
CA ASP A 690 16.90 41.22 -45.85
C ASP A 690 16.28 40.79 -44.51
N CYS A 691 15.83 39.53 -44.36
CA CYS A 691 15.32 39.02 -43.07
C CYS A 691 16.39 38.92 -41.96
N ALA A 692 17.68 39.12 -42.28
CA ALA A 692 18.78 39.04 -41.33
C ALA A 692 19.22 40.39 -40.71
N LYS A 693 18.61 41.53 -41.08
CA LYS A 693 18.99 42.86 -40.54
C LYS A 693 18.04 43.44 -39.49
N LEU A 694 17.05 42.69 -39.03
CA LEU A 694 16.10 43.13 -38.00
C LEU A 694 16.45 42.66 -36.57
N TRP A 695 17.67 42.14 -36.35
CA TRP A 695 18.10 41.59 -35.06
C TRP A 695 19.25 42.34 -34.38
N ASP A 696 19.66 43.52 -34.88
CA ASP A 696 20.53 44.43 -34.12
C ASP A 696 19.87 45.81 -34.02
N LEU A 697 19.13 46.02 -32.92
CA LEU A 697 18.98 47.29 -32.19
C LEU A 697 18.41 47.04 -30.79
#